data_AF-A0A0D8DK35-F1
#
_entry.id   AF-A0A0D8DK35-F1
#
_cell.length_a   1.000
_cell.length_b   1.000
_cell.length_c   1.000
_cell.angle_alpha   90.00
_cell.angle_beta   90.00
_cell.angle_gamma   90.00
#
_symmetry.space_group_name_H-M   'P 1'
#
loop_
_entity.id
_entity.type
_entity.pdbx_description
1 polymer ?
#
loop_
_entity_poly.entity_id
_entity_poly.type
_entity_poly.pdbx_seq_one_letter_code
_entity_poly.pdbx_strand_id
1 'polypeptide(L)'
;MNSLTFTLGIITIVVMVAYVSAVFAYVLKNKFTISFLKLASIGIFTAMMASMLNALTFYITTTRSLLNTATAFVIGMALMTQPLVATFIGVIHGGLSRKGLTRAIGVSFTGLIIWNEVSMGIFLYYLFNPIIIHFDYYHIFYSLSFVYALSYGINTIYFLVPMTVEMAVLYFVYKPKGMHKYAAISIFTMDLVSPTILGNNDFVFIGGVLEMAIMIIFMVIFLEYIASHRLLMPKKDAYHIKMIFIDYLFMGIGTFLGTIMLKPFGLVWIFYAMGIIFGMWYYYHSMFLENINKALPENKEKIPRKVRAAKPRNLIFFVLLSSFIIEFLMAASMDFATYDYVPFYRFIDTVPVYSGVSVTSVYVHIVLREFISPFVPATTGVSNFLVLYDMAGGVYKFTPVSIFIEIFYIIGYITESPPFLIIMGLEMGALVISRIRKLADRGKKINLAFALTAFAIYTVAGPNFLNPIWYNKLPLWLSTGYEAALYPYLVLPLIGSYVLYAFLALLFGRRSYCSTLCPAAVMYGGSLGQAMVKYNYESKLSKKESGKYFSNTVLSIASMSWILAILASLFSYYYTSTGRLFFSIYGIDPSVFYSYFMWDILWYIFFISIPFTGMSPCRKYGWCSTGTLAGVFSVLGFFKLKVKDKNICKNCTTRDCASSCEVGLSTMPDDFIEKGYFKSVKCVGAGDCIRACPYNNIYFYDVRNFVREKLKIANKHESSSGAMSEMKQQNIITKK
;
A
#
# COMPACT_ATOMS: atom_id res chain seq x y z
N MET A 1 28.86 30.14 7.95
CA MET A 1 29.80 29.14 7.37
C MET A 1 30.82 29.87 6.51
N ASN A 2 32.11 29.54 6.59
CA ASN A 2 33.15 30.15 5.75
C ASN A 2 33.04 29.62 4.30
N SER A 3 33.26 30.47 3.30
CA SER A 3 33.24 30.11 1.88
C SER A 3 34.21 28.96 1.55
N LEU A 4 35.35 28.89 2.25
CA LEU A 4 36.33 27.82 2.11
C LEU A 4 35.74 26.45 2.50
N THR A 5 35.10 26.37 3.67
CA THR A 5 34.46 25.13 4.16
C THR A 5 33.38 24.65 3.21
N PHE A 6 32.57 25.58 2.71
CA PHE A 6 31.54 25.26 1.72
C PHE A 6 32.13 24.69 0.44
N THR A 7 33.15 25.36 -0.10
CA THR A 7 33.84 24.94 -1.33
C THR A 7 34.50 23.57 -1.17
N LEU A 8 35.16 23.32 -0.03
CA LEU A 8 35.76 22.02 0.27
C LEU A 8 34.70 20.91 0.32
N GLY A 9 33.57 21.13 1.00
CA GLY A 9 32.50 20.15 1.05
C GLY A 9 31.93 19.80 -0.32
N ILE A 10 31.72 20.81 -1.18
CA ILE A 10 31.25 20.59 -2.56
C ILE A 10 32.29 19.82 -3.40
N ILE A 11 33.56 20.17 -3.31
CA ILE A 11 34.64 19.44 -3.99
C ILE A 11 34.68 17.99 -3.53
N THR A 12 34.59 17.75 -2.21
CA THR A 12 34.52 16.40 -1.66
C THR A 12 33.36 15.62 -2.27
N ILE A 13 32.14 16.17 -2.27
CA ILE A 13 30.97 15.52 -2.89
C ILE A 13 31.24 15.14 -4.34
N VAL A 14 31.68 16.09 -5.17
CA VAL A 14 31.87 15.86 -6.62
C VAL A 14 32.93 14.79 -6.88
N VAL A 15 34.06 14.86 -6.16
CA VAL A 15 35.17 13.92 -6.34
C VAL A 15 34.79 12.52 -5.87
N MET A 16 34.14 12.40 -4.71
CA MET A 16 33.71 11.10 -4.17
C MET A 16 32.67 10.44 -5.10
N VAL A 17 31.62 11.16 -5.48
CA VAL A 17 30.56 10.65 -6.37
C VAL A 17 31.13 10.20 -7.71
N ALA A 18 32.03 11.00 -8.30
CA ALA A 18 32.68 10.64 -9.56
C ALA A 18 33.55 9.39 -9.39
N TYR A 19 34.32 9.29 -8.30
CA TYR A 19 35.15 8.14 -8.01
C TYR A 19 34.32 6.87 -7.81
N VAL A 20 33.33 6.88 -6.91
CA VAL A 20 32.47 5.72 -6.60
C VAL A 20 31.72 5.26 -7.84
N SER A 21 31.11 6.20 -8.58
CA SER A 21 30.43 5.91 -9.85
C SER A 21 31.37 5.26 -10.88
N ALA A 22 32.57 5.81 -11.08
CA ALA A 22 33.54 5.30 -12.04
C ALA A 22 34.06 3.92 -11.66
N VAL A 23 34.42 3.73 -10.39
CA VAL A 23 34.87 2.45 -9.84
C VAL A 23 33.80 1.39 -10.01
N PHE A 24 32.56 1.70 -9.62
CA PHE A 24 31.48 0.72 -9.66
C PHE A 24 31.08 0.38 -11.09
N ALA A 25 31.02 1.38 -11.98
CA ALA A 25 30.83 1.16 -13.40
C ALA A 25 31.92 0.24 -13.99
N TYR A 26 33.18 0.45 -13.59
CA TYR A 26 34.31 -0.38 -14.01
C TYR A 26 34.18 -1.82 -13.49
N VAL A 27 33.85 -2.02 -12.21
CA VAL A 27 33.66 -3.34 -11.60
C VAL A 27 32.49 -4.08 -12.27
N LEU A 28 31.35 -3.41 -12.49
CA LEU A 28 30.20 -4.01 -13.17
C LEU A 28 30.49 -4.41 -14.62
N LYS A 29 31.21 -3.57 -15.36
CA LYS A 29 31.59 -3.83 -16.76
C LYS A 29 32.56 -5.00 -16.88
N ASN A 30 33.48 -5.15 -15.92
CA ASN A 30 34.53 -6.17 -15.93
C ASN A 30 34.28 -7.33 -14.96
N LYS A 31 33.07 -7.49 -14.42
CA LYS A 31 32.77 -8.43 -13.32
C LYS A 31 33.16 -9.90 -13.55
N PHE A 32 33.28 -10.36 -14.79
CA PHE A 32 33.67 -11.74 -15.12
C PHE A 32 35.16 -11.89 -15.41
N THR A 33 35.84 -10.81 -15.76
CA THR A 33 37.24 -10.80 -16.22
C THR A 33 38.18 -10.10 -15.25
N ILE A 34 37.64 -9.35 -14.27
CA ILE A 34 38.43 -8.63 -13.29
C ILE A 34 39.26 -9.62 -12.47
N SER A 35 40.56 -9.33 -12.37
CA SER A 35 41.46 -10.10 -11.52
C SER A 35 41.24 -9.74 -10.07
N PHE A 36 41.47 -10.71 -9.18
CA PHE A 36 41.41 -10.49 -7.74
C PHE A 36 42.27 -9.29 -7.31
N LEU A 37 43.49 -9.15 -7.87
CA LEU A 37 44.39 -8.03 -7.56
C LEU A 37 43.77 -6.66 -7.85
N LYS A 38 43.11 -6.50 -9.02
CA LYS A 38 42.43 -5.25 -9.38
C LYS A 38 41.28 -4.97 -8.41
N LEU A 39 40.47 -5.99 -8.11
CA LEU A 39 39.35 -5.85 -7.20
C LEU A 39 39.79 -5.53 -5.76
N ALA A 40 40.86 -6.16 -5.29
CA ALA A 40 41.47 -5.89 -3.99
C ALA A 40 42.04 -4.46 -3.93
N SER A 41 42.73 -4.00 -4.98
CA SER A 41 43.24 -2.63 -5.03
C SER A 41 42.11 -1.60 -4.91
N ILE A 42 41.02 -1.81 -5.66
CA ILE A 42 39.82 -0.96 -5.57
C ILE A 42 39.24 -1.00 -4.15
N GLY A 43 39.09 -2.19 -3.56
CA GLY A 43 38.58 -2.34 -2.20
C GLY A 43 39.43 -1.62 -1.16
N ILE A 44 40.77 -1.70 -1.28
CA ILE A 44 41.70 -0.99 -0.40
C ILE A 44 41.56 0.52 -0.56
N PHE A 45 41.53 1.04 -1.79
CA PHE A 45 41.36 2.48 -2.03
C PHE A 45 40.04 3.00 -1.47
N THR A 46 38.93 2.31 -1.73
CA THR A 46 37.62 2.75 -1.24
C THR A 46 37.53 2.66 0.29
N ALA A 47 38.14 1.65 0.92
CA ALA A 47 38.20 1.60 2.39
C ALA A 47 39.13 2.68 2.98
N MET A 48 40.23 3.02 2.31
CA MET A 48 41.12 4.11 2.73
C MET A 48 40.39 5.46 2.69
N MET A 49 39.57 5.69 1.67
CA MET A 49 38.74 6.91 1.59
C MET A 49 37.75 6.98 2.76
N ALA A 50 37.01 5.90 3.00
CA ALA A 50 36.06 5.84 4.11
C ALA A 50 36.75 6.00 5.48
N SER A 51 37.93 5.38 5.69
CA SER A 51 38.65 5.48 6.95
C SER A 51 39.20 6.89 7.21
N MET A 52 39.68 7.59 6.16
CA MET A 52 40.10 8.99 6.27
C MET A 52 38.92 9.90 6.61
N LEU A 53 37.75 9.71 6.00
CA LEU A 53 36.55 10.49 6.32
C LEU A 53 36.11 10.27 7.76
N ASN A 54 36.15 9.04 8.27
CA ASN A 54 35.85 8.73 9.66
C ASN A 54 36.84 9.39 10.64
N ALA A 55 38.14 9.32 10.34
CA ALA A 55 39.18 9.97 11.13
C ALA A 55 39.00 11.50 11.17
N LEU A 56 38.73 12.12 10.02
CA LEU A 56 38.47 13.56 9.91
C LEU A 56 37.20 13.97 10.64
N THR A 57 36.13 13.19 10.50
CA THR A 57 34.87 13.41 11.23
C THR A 57 35.13 13.40 12.72
N PHE A 58 35.84 12.39 13.21
CA PHE A 58 36.20 12.27 14.62
C PHE A 58 37.04 13.48 15.10
N TYR A 59 38.02 13.88 14.31
CA TYR A 59 38.87 15.04 14.62
C TYR A 59 38.09 16.37 14.68
N ILE A 60 37.10 16.56 13.81
CA ILE A 60 36.28 17.79 13.76
C ILE A 60 35.28 17.83 14.93
N THR A 61 34.72 16.69 15.30
CA THR A 61 33.61 16.58 16.28
C THR A 61 34.07 16.54 17.73
N THR A 62 35.33 16.21 17.97
CA THR A 62 35.91 16.10 19.32
C THR A 62 36.69 17.35 19.71
N THR A 63 36.86 17.56 21.02
CA THR A 63 37.74 18.62 21.52
C THR A 63 39.18 18.34 21.09
N ARG A 64 39.90 19.39 20.68
CA ARG A 64 41.27 19.25 20.17
C ARG A 64 42.24 18.98 21.32
N SER A 65 42.38 17.72 21.70
CA SER A 65 43.38 17.21 22.63
C SER A 65 44.36 16.29 21.90
N LEU A 66 45.56 16.10 22.49
CA LEU A 66 46.53 15.15 21.95
C LEU A 66 45.93 13.73 21.85
N LEU A 67 45.16 13.31 22.86
CA LEU A 67 44.53 11.99 22.89
C LEU A 67 43.48 11.84 21.78
N ASN A 68 42.60 12.83 21.59
CA ASN A 68 41.58 12.77 20.53
C ASN A 68 42.21 12.81 19.13
N THR A 69 43.29 13.57 18.96
CA THR A 69 44.04 13.60 17.69
C THR A 69 44.70 12.24 17.40
N ALA A 70 45.31 11.62 18.41
CA ALA A 70 45.88 10.28 18.28
C ALA A 70 44.78 9.23 17.99
N THR A 71 43.63 9.30 18.67
CA THR A 71 42.49 8.41 18.44
C THR A 71 41.93 8.56 17.02
N ALA A 72 41.82 9.78 16.49
CA ALA A 72 41.42 10.02 15.10
C ALA A 72 42.33 9.26 14.12
N PHE A 73 43.64 9.35 14.31
CA PHE A 73 44.62 8.66 13.49
C PHE A 73 44.53 7.14 13.63
N VAL A 74 44.36 6.63 14.85
CA VAL A 74 44.19 5.19 15.14
C VAL A 74 42.92 4.65 14.46
N ILE A 75 41.80 5.37 14.49
CA ILE A 75 40.56 4.97 13.79
C ILE A 75 40.83 4.80 12.29
N GLY A 76 41.52 5.77 11.67
CA GLY A 76 41.89 5.72 10.25
C GLY A 76 42.74 4.49 9.92
N MET A 77 43.78 4.21 10.72
CA MET A 77 44.67 3.06 10.52
C MET A 77 43.96 1.73 10.77
N ALA A 78 43.16 1.63 11.83
CA ALA A 78 42.48 0.39 12.22
C ALA A 78 41.47 -0.06 11.15
N LEU A 79 40.66 0.87 10.63
CA LEU A 79 39.70 0.58 9.57
C LEU A 79 40.38 0.21 8.24
N MET A 80 41.52 0.84 7.91
CA MET A 80 42.30 0.49 6.71
C MET A 80 43.00 -0.87 6.82
N THR A 81 43.30 -1.34 8.04
CA THR A 81 43.96 -2.65 8.24
C THR A 81 43.04 -3.81 7.86
N GLN A 82 41.73 -3.69 8.06
CA GLN A 82 40.76 -4.74 7.74
C GLN A 82 40.76 -5.20 6.27
N PRO A 83 40.61 -4.31 5.26
CA PRO A 83 40.67 -4.70 3.84
C PRO A 83 42.05 -5.20 3.41
N LEU A 84 43.13 -4.71 4.02
CA LEU A 84 44.49 -5.20 3.77
C LEU A 84 44.65 -6.64 4.24
N VAL A 85 44.22 -6.94 5.47
CA VAL A 85 44.22 -8.30 6.03
C VAL A 85 43.30 -9.21 5.22
N ALA A 86 42.09 -8.76 4.86
CA ALA A 86 41.17 -9.53 4.03
C ALA A 86 41.76 -9.83 2.65
N THR A 87 42.45 -8.87 2.04
CA THR A 87 43.16 -9.04 0.78
C THR A 87 44.29 -10.06 0.93
N PHE A 88 45.11 -9.94 1.98
CA PHE A 88 46.23 -10.84 2.26
C PHE A 88 45.76 -12.28 2.48
N ILE A 89 44.71 -12.48 3.29
CA ILE A 89 44.05 -13.78 3.47
C ILE A 89 43.53 -14.30 2.13
N GLY A 90 42.93 -13.45 1.31
CA GLY A 90 42.46 -13.81 -0.03
C GLY A 90 43.59 -14.28 -0.95
N VAL A 91 44.76 -13.63 -0.90
CA VAL A 91 45.96 -14.04 -1.65
C VAL A 91 46.46 -15.40 -1.16
N ILE A 92 46.58 -15.60 0.17
CA ILE A 92 47.02 -16.87 0.77
C ILE A 92 46.13 -18.04 0.34
N HIS A 93 44.81 -17.84 0.29
CA HIS A 93 43.86 -18.88 -0.12
C HIS A 93 43.75 -19.06 -1.65
N GLY A 94 44.80 -18.72 -2.39
CA GLY A 94 44.89 -18.89 -3.84
C GLY A 94 44.01 -17.92 -4.63
N GLY A 95 43.70 -16.74 -4.08
CA GLY A 95 42.85 -15.73 -4.73
C GLY A 95 43.44 -15.17 -6.03
N LEU A 96 44.77 -15.18 -6.20
CA LEU A 96 45.45 -14.61 -7.37
C LEU A 96 45.04 -15.25 -8.71
N SER A 97 44.72 -16.54 -8.72
CA SER A 97 44.27 -17.24 -9.92
C SER A 97 42.77 -17.09 -10.18
N ARG A 98 42.00 -16.58 -9.21
CA ARG A 98 40.54 -16.43 -9.34
C ARG A 98 40.23 -15.23 -10.25
N LYS A 99 39.48 -15.51 -11.31
CA LYS A 99 38.89 -14.48 -12.18
C LYS A 99 37.42 -14.31 -11.85
N GLY A 100 36.96 -13.06 -11.89
CA GLY A 100 35.57 -12.70 -11.72
C GLY A 100 35.12 -12.52 -10.26
N LEU A 101 33.98 -11.87 -10.12
CA LEU A 101 33.40 -11.48 -8.84
C LEU A 101 32.61 -12.64 -8.22
N THR A 102 33.03 -13.12 -7.04
CA THR A 102 32.26 -14.10 -6.27
C THR A 102 31.13 -13.43 -5.51
N ARG A 103 30.11 -14.20 -5.11
CA ARG A 103 28.98 -13.67 -4.33
C ARG A 103 29.43 -13.03 -3.02
N ALA A 104 30.37 -13.67 -2.31
CA ALA A 104 30.90 -13.16 -1.05
C ALA A 104 31.60 -11.82 -1.25
N ILE A 105 32.46 -11.71 -2.28
CA ILE A 105 33.16 -10.45 -2.57
C ILE A 105 32.16 -9.37 -3.00
N GLY A 106 31.13 -9.70 -3.80
CA GLY A 106 30.08 -8.74 -4.15
C GLY A 106 29.33 -8.19 -2.94
N VAL A 107 29.04 -9.03 -1.93
CA VAL A 107 28.42 -8.61 -0.66
C VAL A 107 29.37 -7.72 0.14
N SER A 108 30.63 -8.13 0.32
CA SER A 108 31.63 -7.31 1.04
C SER A 108 31.85 -5.96 0.37
N PHE A 109 31.93 -5.93 -0.97
CA PHE A 109 32.08 -4.71 -1.74
C PHE A 109 30.86 -3.79 -1.61
N THR A 110 29.65 -4.36 -1.60
CA THR A 110 28.41 -3.61 -1.32
C THR A 110 28.47 -2.97 0.06
N GLY A 111 28.83 -3.73 1.10
CA GLY A 111 28.96 -3.19 2.46
C GLY A 111 29.99 -2.06 2.57
N LEU A 112 31.11 -2.20 1.86
CA LEU A 112 32.17 -1.20 1.84
C LEU A 112 31.76 0.10 1.14
N ILE A 113 30.94 0.03 0.10
CA ILE A 113 30.36 1.23 -0.55
C ILE A 113 29.39 1.92 0.39
N ILE A 114 28.46 1.18 1.01
CA ILE A 114 27.53 1.74 2.00
C ILE A 114 28.30 2.42 3.12
N TRP A 115 29.35 1.78 3.62
CA TRP A 115 30.20 2.37 4.65
C TRP A 115 30.86 3.67 4.17
N ASN A 116 31.34 3.72 2.93
CA ASN A 116 31.92 4.93 2.35
C ASN A 116 30.90 6.08 2.28
N GLU A 117 29.71 5.81 1.75
CA GLU A 117 28.66 6.83 1.64
C GLU A 117 28.20 7.32 3.00
N VAL A 118 28.00 6.42 3.97
CA VAL A 118 27.60 6.80 5.34
C VAL A 118 28.70 7.63 5.98
N SER A 119 29.97 7.24 5.83
CA SER A 119 31.12 8.00 6.36
C SER A 119 31.19 9.40 5.74
N MET A 120 30.95 9.52 4.42
CA MET A 120 30.91 10.79 3.72
C MET A 120 29.72 11.66 4.18
N GLY A 121 28.52 11.10 4.30
CA GLY A 121 27.33 11.83 4.75
C GLY A 121 27.50 12.42 6.14
N ILE A 122 28.01 11.62 7.09
CA ILE A 122 28.32 12.08 8.45
C ILE A 122 29.41 13.16 8.41
N PHE A 123 30.50 12.96 7.66
CA PHE A 123 31.58 13.94 7.53
C PHE A 123 31.07 15.29 7.02
N LEU A 124 30.32 15.28 5.91
CA LEU A 124 29.78 16.49 5.29
C LEU A 124 28.79 17.19 6.21
N TYR A 125 27.93 16.43 6.90
CA TYR A 125 26.98 17.00 7.86
C TYR A 125 27.71 17.83 8.94
N TYR A 126 28.78 17.31 9.53
CA TYR A 126 29.57 18.04 10.53
C TYR A 126 30.41 19.16 9.94
N LEU A 127 30.90 19.00 8.71
CA LEU A 127 31.65 20.03 8.01
C LEU A 127 30.77 21.28 7.76
N PHE A 128 29.53 21.07 7.33
CA PHE A 128 28.57 22.15 7.05
C PHE A 128 27.88 22.68 8.32
N ASN A 129 27.77 21.88 9.39
CA ASN A 129 27.08 22.24 10.64
C ASN A 129 27.98 22.11 11.90
N PRO A 130 29.06 22.90 12.01
CA PRO A 130 30.05 22.74 13.08
C PRO A 130 29.54 23.12 14.49
N ILE A 131 28.37 23.76 14.59
CA ILE A 131 27.83 24.30 15.85
C ILE A 131 27.10 23.23 16.67
N ILE A 132 26.67 22.11 16.05
CA ILE A 132 25.55 21.34 16.59
C ILE A 132 25.91 20.40 17.76
N ILE A 133 27.14 19.86 17.91
CA ILE A 133 27.50 19.02 19.08
C ILE A 133 29.03 19.04 19.33
N HIS A 134 29.46 19.39 20.55
CA HIS A 134 30.77 18.96 21.07
C HIS A 134 30.62 17.54 21.61
N PHE A 135 31.23 16.54 20.96
CA PHE A 135 31.18 15.17 21.43
C PHE A 135 32.09 14.98 22.64
N ASP A 136 31.50 14.57 23.76
CA ASP A 136 32.27 14.08 24.89
C ASP A 136 32.50 12.57 24.73
N TYR A 137 33.74 12.19 24.42
CA TYR A 137 34.12 10.86 23.91
C TYR A 137 33.72 9.71 24.84
N TYR A 138 33.79 9.92 26.16
CA TYR A 138 33.47 8.91 27.17
C TYR A 138 32.01 8.43 27.11
N HIS A 139 31.12 9.24 26.52
CA HIS A 139 29.72 8.89 26.36
C HIS A 139 29.39 8.26 25.00
N ILE A 140 30.31 8.16 24.03
CA ILE A 140 29.98 7.72 22.66
C ILE A 140 29.50 6.26 22.59
N PHE A 141 30.09 5.36 23.38
CA PHE A 141 29.68 3.95 23.39
C PHE A 141 28.41 3.69 24.22
N TYR A 142 27.98 4.66 25.04
CA TYR A 142 26.83 4.51 25.94
C TYR A 142 25.69 5.52 25.68
N SER A 143 25.90 6.53 24.83
CA SER A 143 24.94 7.60 24.55
C SER A 143 24.35 7.49 23.16
N LEU A 144 23.10 7.91 23.04
CA LEU A 144 22.35 8.04 21.80
C LEU A 144 22.94 9.08 20.83
N SER A 145 24.04 9.73 21.19
CA SER A 145 24.72 10.77 20.40
C SER A 145 25.29 10.23 19.08
N PHE A 146 25.80 8.99 19.06
CA PHE A 146 26.25 8.37 17.81
C PHE A 146 25.06 8.07 16.87
N VAL A 147 23.95 7.58 17.43
CA VAL A 147 22.71 7.32 16.68
C VAL A 147 22.18 8.61 16.07
N TYR A 148 22.23 9.71 16.83
CA TYR A 148 21.88 11.04 16.36
C TYR A 148 22.77 11.47 15.19
N ALA A 149 24.11 11.40 15.35
CA ALA A 149 25.08 11.72 14.30
C ALA A 149 24.83 10.93 13.01
N LEU A 150 24.66 9.62 13.14
CA LEU A 150 24.42 8.69 12.04
C LEU A 150 23.15 9.06 11.29
N SER A 151 22.06 9.28 12.01
CA SER A 151 20.77 9.64 11.43
C SER A 151 20.82 10.98 10.69
N TYR A 152 21.40 12.04 11.25
CA TYR A 152 21.56 13.31 10.53
C TYR A 152 22.51 13.18 9.33
N GLY A 153 23.57 12.39 9.47
CA GLY A 153 24.49 12.12 8.37
C GLY A 153 23.77 11.53 7.16
N ILE A 154 22.81 10.63 7.38
CA ILE A 154 22.08 9.90 6.32
C ILE A 154 20.85 10.66 5.83
N ASN A 155 20.07 11.23 6.75
CA ASN A 155 18.79 11.88 6.49
C ASN A 155 18.95 13.34 6.05
N THR A 156 20.01 13.67 5.30
CA THR A 156 20.24 15.03 4.81
C THR A 156 20.63 15.01 3.34
N ILE A 157 20.48 16.18 2.71
CA ILE A 157 20.86 16.42 1.32
C ILE A 157 22.30 16.00 1.02
N TYR A 158 23.20 16.08 2.01
CA TYR A 158 24.62 15.74 1.87
C TYR A 158 24.88 14.26 1.64
N PHE A 159 23.96 13.38 2.03
CA PHE A 159 24.03 11.95 1.75
C PHE A 159 23.09 11.56 0.61
N LEU A 160 21.84 12.04 0.65
CA LEU A 160 20.79 11.63 -0.28
C LEU A 160 21.09 12.02 -1.73
N VAL A 161 21.60 13.24 -1.97
CA VAL A 161 21.88 13.70 -3.34
C VAL A 161 23.05 12.94 -3.97
N PRO A 162 24.24 12.85 -3.32
CA PRO A 162 25.34 12.03 -3.82
C PRO A 162 24.92 10.59 -4.13
N MET A 163 24.27 9.94 -3.17
CA MET A 163 23.81 8.56 -3.30
C MET A 163 22.83 8.39 -4.48
N THR A 164 21.85 9.29 -4.63
CA THR A 164 20.88 9.23 -5.73
C THR A 164 21.57 9.39 -7.09
N VAL A 165 22.55 10.28 -7.19
CA VAL A 165 23.32 10.49 -8.43
C VAL A 165 24.11 9.23 -8.79
N GLU A 166 24.78 8.61 -7.82
CA GLU A 166 25.50 7.35 -8.04
C GLU A 166 24.57 6.23 -8.50
N MET A 167 23.45 6.04 -7.80
CA MET A 167 22.43 5.07 -8.20
C MET A 167 21.96 5.33 -9.63
N ALA A 168 21.65 6.58 -9.98
CA ALA A 168 21.20 6.93 -11.33
C ALA A 168 22.27 6.64 -12.40
N VAL A 169 23.54 7.01 -12.17
CA VAL A 169 24.64 6.69 -13.11
C VAL A 169 24.76 5.18 -13.30
N LEU A 170 24.70 4.42 -12.22
CA LEU A 170 24.83 2.97 -12.24
C LEU A 170 23.63 2.26 -12.86
N TYR A 171 22.45 2.83 -12.72
CA TYR A 171 21.27 2.39 -13.44
C TYR A 171 21.50 2.47 -14.96
N PHE A 172 22.05 3.58 -15.47
CA PHE A 172 22.33 3.77 -16.90
C PHE A 172 23.47 2.89 -17.43
N VAL A 173 24.48 2.62 -16.60
CA VAL A 173 25.60 1.73 -16.95
C VAL A 173 25.13 0.27 -16.95
N TYR A 174 24.42 -0.16 -15.91
CA TYR A 174 24.01 -1.56 -15.74
C TYR A 174 22.84 -1.95 -16.65
N LYS A 175 21.89 -1.03 -16.86
CA LYS A 175 20.63 -1.26 -17.60
C LYS A 175 19.87 -2.48 -17.07
N PRO A 176 19.41 -2.46 -15.81
CA PRO A 176 18.64 -3.57 -15.22
C PRO A 176 17.40 -3.86 -16.08
N LYS A 177 17.00 -5.15 -16.12
CA LYS A 177 15.86 -5.62 -16.94
C LYS A 177 14.73 -6.14 -16.05
N GLY A 178 13.53 -6.26 -16.62
CA GLY A 178 12.38 -6.84 -15.94
C GLY A 178 12.01 -6.11 -14.65
N MET A 179 11.71 -6.86 -13.59
CA MET A 179 11.31 -6.29 -12.30
C MET A 179 12.43 -5.59 -11.56
N HIS A 180 13.67 -6.00 -11.76
CA HIS A 180 14.81 -5.32 -11.18
C HIS A 180 14.90 -3.86 -11.68
N LYS A 181 14.51 -3.60 -12.93
CA LYS A 181 14.44 -2.23 -13.48
C LYS A 181 13.54 -1.32 -12.63
N TYR A 182 12.32 -1.78 -12.36
CA TYR A 182 11.32 -0.98 -11.65
C TYR A 182 11.66 -0.85 -10.16
N ALA A 183 12.19 -1.91 -9.55
CA ALA A 183 12.70 -1.88 -8.18
C ALA A 183 13.87 -0.90 -8.02
N ALA A 184 14.80 -0.89 -8.98
CA ALA A 184 15.92 0.04 -8.97
C ALA A 184 15.45 1.50 -9.10
N ILE A 185 14.52 1.78 -10.03
CA ILE A 185 13.96 3.12 -10.18
C ILE A 185 13.25 3.56 -8.90
N SER A 186 12.42 2.68 -8.32
CA SER A 186 11.60 3.05 -7.18
C SER A 186 12.43 3.53 -5.99
N ILE A 187 13.52 2.82 -5.66
CA ILE A 187 14.41 3.16 -4.54
C ILE A 187 14.98 4.56 -4.72
N PHE A 188 15.75 4.79 -5.79
CA PHE A 188 16.43 6.08 -5.94
C PHE A 188 15.45 7.25 -6.15
N THR A 189 14.25 7.01 -6.71
CA THR A 189 13.25 8.08 -6.83
C THR A 189 12.61 8.41 -5.49
N MET A 190 12.43 7.44 -4.59
CA MET A 190 11.92 7.70 -3.24
C MET A 190 12.96 8.43 -2.40
N ASP A 191 14.23 8.00 -2.47
CA ASP A 191 15.33 8.66 -1.76
C ASP A 191 15.48 10.15 -2.17
N LEU A 192 15.27 10.46 -3.46
CA LEU A 192 15.32 11.82 -3.98
C LEU A 192 14.26 12.76 -3.38
N VAL A 193 13.11 12.23 -2.98
CA VAL A 193 12.00 13.01 -2.42
C VAL A 193 11.80 12.77 -0.93
N SER A 194 12.81 12.22 -0.26
CA SER A 194 12.77 11.92 1.17
C SER A 194 12.23 13.12 1.99
N PRO A 195 11.28 12.89 2.93
CA PRO A 195 10.77 13.93 3.83
C PRO A 195 11.86 14.59 4.66
N THR A 196 13.01 13.93 4.81
CA THR A 196 14.12 14.42 5.61
C THR A 196 15.17 15.19 4.82
N ILE A 197 15.03 15.37 3.50
CA ILE A 197 16.12 15.89 2.65
C ILE A 197 16.75 17.21 3.14
N LEU A 198 15.95 18.12 3.73
CA LEU A 198 16.46 19.39 4.27
C LEU A 198 17.07 19.29 5.69
N GLY A 199 16.96 18.14 6.35
CA GLY A 199 17.41 17.93 7.73
C GLY A 199 16.60 18.72 8.77
N ASN A 200 15.40 19.19 8.40
CA ASN A 200 14.52 19.99 9.24
C ASN A 200 13.05 19.60 9.03
N ASN A 201 12.14 20.20 9.81
CA ASN A 201 10.72 19.87 9.76
C ASN A 201 9.96 20.59 8.61
N ASP A 202 10.56 21.58 7.95
CA ASP A 202 9.88 22.41 6.95
C ASP A 202 9.50 21.64 5.69
N PHE A 203 10.29 20.61 5.35
CA PHE A 203 10.06 19.77 4.17
C PHE A 203 9.35 18.45 4.48
N VAL A 204 9.15 18.09 5.75
CA VAL A 204 8.63 16.77 6.14
C VAL A 204 7.26 16.50 5.50
N PHE A 205 6.35 17.48 5.52
CA PHE A 205 5.04 17.34 4.90
C PHE A 205 5.13 17.22 3.37
N ILE A 206 5.83 18.15 2.71
CA ILE A 206 5.94 18.17 1.23
C ILE A 206 6.66 16.92 0.72
N GLY A 207 7.80 16.58 1.31
CA GLY A 207 8.56 15.38 0.97
C GLY A 207 7.78 14.11 1.26
N GLY A 208 7.05 14.04 2.38
CA GLY A 208 6.21 12.87 2.66
C GLY A 208 5.05 12.71 1.66
N VAL A 209 4.43 13.80 1.18
CA VAL A 209 3.42 13.74 0.11
C VAL A 209 4.04 13.25 -1.21
N LEU A 210 5.23 13.73 -1.57
CA LEU A 210 5.94 13.30 -2.78
C LEU A 210 6.39 11.84 -2.69
N GLU A 211 6.94 11.43 -1.56
CA GLU A 211 7.33 10.06 -1.26
C GLU A 211 6.14 9.11 -1.39
N MET A 212 5.01 9.45 -0.75
CA MET A 212 3.75 8.73 -0.85
C MET A 212 3.28 8.61 -2.31
N ALA A 213 3.32 9.69 -3.09
CA ALA A 213 2.91 9.65 -4.49
C ALA A 213 3.80 8.70 -5.33
N ILE A 214 5.12 8.76 -5.16
CA ILE A 214 6.07 7.87 -5.86
C ILE A 214 5.82 6.42 -5.44
N MET A 215 5.66 6.16 -4.15
CA MET A 215 5.37 4.85 -3.60
C MET A 215 4.11 4.24 -4.20
N ILE A 216 2.99 4.98 -4.25
CA ILE A 216 1.73 4.53 -4.86
C ILE A 216 1.94 4.17 -6.35
N ILE A 217 2.65 5.01 -7.11
CA ILE A 217 2.93 4.74 -8.53
C ILE A 217 3.64 3.40 -8.70
N PHE A 218 4.67 3.13 -7.91
CA PHE A 218 5.42 1.87 -8.00
C PHE A 218 4.65 0.68 -7.42
N MET A 219 3.89 0.83 -6.35
CA MET A 219 2.99 -0.20 -5.82
C MET A 219 1.99 -0.64 -6.89
N VAL A 220 1.34 0.30 -7.59
CA VAL A 220 0.45 -0.01 -8.72
C VAL A 220 1.18 -0.79 -9.81
N ILE A 221 2.40 -0.39 -10.18
CA ILE A 221 3.22 -1.11 -11.17
C ILE A 221 3.50 -2.55 -10.71
N PHE A 222 3.88 -2.74 -9.44
CA PHE A 222 4.19 -4.06 -8.89
C PHE A 222 2.95 -4.95 -8.76
N LEU A 223 1.83 -4.41 -8.29
CA LEU A 223 0.56 -5.14 -8.18
C LEU A 223 0.00 -5.52 -9.57
N GLU A 224 0.10 -4.63 -10.56
CA GLU A 224 -0.27 -4.94 -11.95
C GLU A 224 0.67 -6.01 -12.57
N TYR A 225 1.96 -5.97 -12.23
CA TYR A 225 2.90 -7.02 -12.65
C TYR A 225 2.52 -8.38 -12.05
N ILE A 226 2.22 -8.42 -10.75
CA ILE A 226 1.74 -9.62 -10.05
C ILE A 226 0.45 -10.15 -10.71
N ALA A 227 -0.49 -9.26 -11.01
CA ALA A 227 -1.78 -9.58 -11.62
C ALA A 227 -1.63 -10.15 -13.04
N SER A 228 -0.82 -9.49 -13.88
CA SER A 228 -0.58 -9.90 -15.27
C SER A 228 0.09 -11.29 -15.38
N HIS A 229 0.89 -11.66 -14.38
CA HIS A 229 1.51 -12.99 -14.28
C HIS A 229 0.63 -14.03 -13.59
N ARG A 230 -0.67 -13.74 -13.34
CA ARG A 230 -1.64 -14.64 -12.68
C ARG A 230 -1.12 -15.19 -11.34
N LEU A 231 -0.37 -14.38 -10.61
CA LEU A 231 0.28 -14.73 -9.34
C LEU A 231 1.33 -15.86 -9.47
N LEU A 232 1.77 -16.18 -10.69
CA LEU A 232 2.79 -17.19 -10.99
C LEU A 232 4.06 -16.50 -11.50
N MET A 233 4.79 -15.89 -10.58
CA MET A 233 6.00 -15.13 -10.91
C MET A 233 7.27 -16.00 -10.89
N PRO A 234 8.28 -15.65 -11.70
CA PRO A 234 9.64 -16.15 -11.52
C PRO A 234 10.15 -15.87 -10.11
N LYS A 235 10.95 -16.81 -9.54
CA LYS A 235 11.53 -16.64 -8.19
C LYS A 235 12.34 -15.35 -8.02
N LYS A 236 13.02 -14.91 -9.08
CA LYS A 236 13.83 -13.68 -9.08
C LYS A 236 12.95 -12.43 -8.94
N ASP A 237 11.91 -12.32 -9.75
CA ASP A 237 10.95 -11.20 -9.68
C ASP A 237 10.23 -11.16 -8.33
N ALA A 238 9.82 -12.33 -7.83
CA ALA A 238 9.22 -12.46 -6.50
C ALA A 238 10.16 -11.99 -5.38
N TYR A 239 11.46 -12.26 -5.49
CA TYR A 239 12.47 -11.74 -4.57
C TYR A 239 12.55 -10.22 -4.65
N HIS A 240 12.63 -9.65 -5.85
CA HIS A 240 12.72 -8.19 -6.00
C HIS A 240 11.51 -7.46 -5.42
N ILE A 241 10.30 -7.95 -5.69
CA ILE A 241 9.07 -7.40 -5.12
C ILE A 241 9.10 -7.52 -3.59
N LYS A 242 9.45 -8.69 -3.05
CA LYS A 242 9.52 -8.88 -1.60
C LYS A 242 10.49 -7.89 -0.95
N MET A 243 11.66 -7.68 -1.52
CA MET A 243 12.67 -6.77 -0.96
C MET A 243 12.21 -5.32 -0.98
N ILE A 244 11.56 -4.86 -2.07
CA ILE A 244 11.00 -3.50 -2.13
C ILE A 244 9.89 -3.28 -1.10
N PHE A 245 9.00 -4.24 -0.88
CA PHE A 245 7.98 -4.08 0.16
C PHE A 245 8.56 -4.10 1.59
N ILE A 246 9.74 -4.70 1.80
CA ILE A 246 10.46 -4.58 3.09
C ILE A 246 11.05 -3.18 3.21
N ASP A 247 11.64 -2.66 2.15
CA ASP A 247 12.23 -1.32 2.08
C ASP A 247 11.17 -0.24 2.37
N TYR A 248 10.03 -0.31 1.69
CA TYR A 248 8.90 0.60 1.93
C TYR A 248 8.35 0.50 3.35
N LEU A 249 8.40 -0.68 3.97
CA LEU A 249 7.97 -0.85 5.36
C LEU A 249 8.93 -0.16 6.34
N PHE A 250 10.24 -0.22 6.11
CA PHE A 250 11.21 0.55 6.90
C PHE A 250 11.03 2.06 6.71
N MET A 251 10.87 2.51 5.46
CA MET A 251 10.63 3.93 5.17
C MET A 251 9.31 4.41 5.80
N GLY A 252 8.20 3.69 5.62
CA GLY A 252 6.91 4.04 6.22
C GLY A 252 6.94 4.08 7.76
N ILE A 253 7.62 3.13 8.42
CA ILE A 253 7.82 3.17 9.87
C ILE A 253 8.66 4.40 10.27
N GLY A 254 9.73 4.68 9.52
CA GLY A 254 10.59 5.83 9.74
C GLY A 254 9.86 7.16 9.60
N THR A 255 9.07 7.33 8.54
CA THR A 255 8.27 8.53 8.27
C THR A 255 7.20 8.73 9.33
N PHE A 256 6.47 7.67 9.70
CA PHE A 256 5.47 7.72 10.77
C PHE A 256 6.06 8.11 12.13
N LEU A 257 7.12 7.43 12.58
CA LEU A 257 7.79 7.76 13.83
C LEU A 257 8.37 9.17 13.79
N GLY A 258 9.01 9.53 12.67
CA GLY A 258 9.57 10.87 12.39
C GLY A 258 8.55 11.99 12.54
N THR A 259 7.33 11.79 12.05
CA THR A 259 6.24 12.77 12.18
C THR A 259 5.63 12.82 13.58
N ILE A 260 5.53 11.69 14.28
CA ILE A 260 4.98 11.68 15.65
C ILE A 260 5.97 12.29 16.64
N MET A 261 7.25 11.94 16.54
CA MET A 261 8.28 12.37 17.48
C MET A 261 9.21 13.37 16.79
N LEU A 262 8.77 14.62 16.63
CA LEU A 262 9.54 15.65 15.91
C LEU A 262 10.93 15.96 16.50
N LYS A 263 11.15 15.65 17.78
CA LYS A 263 12.41 15.93 18.49
C LYS A 263 12.81 14.78 19.42
N PRO A 264 14.11 14.50 19.58
CA PRO A 264 15.22 15.01 18.77
C PRO A 264 15.23 14.36 17.37
N PHE A 265 15.25 15.17 16.30
CA PHE A 265 15.09 14.72 14.90
C PHE A 265 16.02 13.52 14.58
N GLY A 266 17.31 13.61 14.90
CA GLY A 266 18.26 12.52 14.64
C GLY A 266 17.84 11.18 15.24
N LEU A 267 17.39 11.13 16.49
CA LEU A 267 17.03 9.85 17.10
C LEU A 267 15.81 9.22 16.43
N VAL A 268 14.81 10.04 16.13
CA VAL A 268 13.50 9.55 15.68
C VAL A 268 13.56 9.09 14.22
N TRP A 269 14.30 9.82 13.38
CA TRP A 269 14.46 9.47 11.97
C TRP A 269 15.46 8.33 11.71
N ILE A 270 15.97 7.65 12.75
CA ILE A 270 16.89 6.52 12.60
C ILE A 270 16.27 5.36 11.82
N PHE A 271 14.98 5.10 12.01
CA PHE A 271 14.28 4.03 11.27
C PHE A 271 14.19 4.37 9.78
N TYR A 272 14.03 5.64 9.44
CA TYR A 272 14.06 6.12 8.08
C TYR A 272 15.46 5.96 7.47
N ALA A 273 16.51 6.35 8.20
CA ALA A 273 17.90 6.15 7.80
C ALA A 273 18.24 4.67 7.59
N MET A 274 17.72 3.77 8.43
CA MET A 274 17.85 2.32 8.23
C MET A 274 17.12 1.85 6.96
N GLY A 275 15.97 2.43 6.63
CA GLY A 275 15.28 2.22 5.36
C GLY A 275 16.17 2.59 4.18
N ILE A 276 16.72 3.81 4.15
CA ILE A 276 17.63 4.27 3.09
C ILE A 276 18.85 3.34 2.97
N ILE A 277 19.51 2.99 4.08
CA ILE A 277 20.65 2.04 4.06
C ILE A 277 20.22 0.68 3.51
N PHE A 278 19.03 0.19 3.88
CA PHE A 278 18.53 -1.09 3.40
C PHE A 278 18.22 -1.04 1.90
N GLY A 279 17.54 0.00 1.41
CA GLY A 279 17.29 0.24 0.00
C GLY A 279 18.58 0.30 -0.80
N MET A 280 19.58 1.04 -0.30
CA MET A 280 20.92 1.11 -0.87
C MET A 280 21.63 -0.24 -0.90
N TRP A 281 21.61 -0.98 0.21
CA TRP A 281 22.17 -2.33 0.27
C TRP A 281 21.52 -3.24 -0.76
N TYR A 282 20.19 -3.25 -0.82
CA TYR A 282 19.46 -4.09 -1.74
C TYR A 282 19.75 -3.69 -3.20
N TYR A 283 19.80 -2.40 -3.52
CA TYR A 283 20.12 -1.86 -4.84
C TYR A 283 21.47 -2.36 -5.36
N TYR A 284 22.53 -2.20 -4.57
CA TYR A 284 23.86 -2.64 -4.96
C TYR A 284 23.99 -4.17 -4.96
N HIS A 285 23.40 -4.82 -3.96
CA HIS A 285 23.43 -6.28 -3.84
C HIS A 285 22.74 -6.97 -5.04
N SER A 286 21.58 -6.45 -5.49
CA SER A 286 20.84 -7.02 -6.62
C SER A 286 21.60 -6.90 -7.94
N MET A 287 22.34 -5.80 -8.16
CA MET A 287 23.19 -5.62 -9.34
C MET A 287 24.33 -6.65 -9.42
N PHE A 288 24.91 -7.02 -8.28
CA PHE A 288 25.95 -8.06 -8.25
C PHE A 288 25.39 -9.47 -8.40
N LEU A 289 24.24 -9.77 -7.76
CA LEU A 289 23.70 -11.13 -7.68
C LEU A 289 23.09 -11.65 -9.00
N GLU A 290 22.44 -10.79 -9.79
CA GLU A 290 21.70 -11.23 -10.99
C GLU A 290 22.62 -11.86 -12.05
N ASN A 291 23.89 -11.48 -12.05
CA ASN A 291 24.81 -11.76 -13.14
C ASN A 291 25.68 -13.01 -12.94
N ILE A 292 25.95 -13.40 -11.69
CA ILE A 292 26.77 -14.60 -11.39
C ILE A 292 26.09 -15.86 -11.95
N ASN A 293 24.75 -15.91 -11.92
CA ASN A 293 23.98 -17.05 -12.38
C ASN A 293 23.89 -17.21 -13.91
N LYS A 294 24.25 -16.17 -14.70
CA LYS A 294 24.23 -16.23 -16.18
C LYS A 294 25.54 -16.70 -16.80
N ALA A 295 26.63 -16.75 -16.02
CA ALA A 295 27.93 -17.24 -16.50
C ALA A 295 28.04 -18.77 -16.49
N LEU A 296 27.05 -19.48 -15.96
CA LEU A 296 26.90 -20.91 -16.18
C LEU A 296 26.36 -21.10 -17.61
N PRO A 297 27.00 -21.93 -18.45
CA PRO A 297 26.57 -22.12 -19.83
C PRO A 297 25.10 -22.53 -19.85
N GLU A 298 24.26 -21.62 -20.33
CA GLU A 298 22.85 -21.87 -20.60
C GLU A 298 22.77 -22.90 -21.73
N ASN A 299 22.81 -24.19 -21.36
CA ASN A 299 22.17 -25.20 -22.19
C ASN A 299 20.73 -24.72 -22.35
N LYS A 300 20.36 -24.39 -23.60
CA LYS A 300 19.05 -23.86 -24.04
C LYS A 300 17.93 -24.89 -23.86
N GLU A 301 17.88 -25.60 -22.74
CA GLU A 301 16.74 -26.42 -22.39
C GLU A 301 15.63 -25.55 -21.82
N LYS A 302 14.43 -25.76 -22.38
CA LYS A 302 13.16 -25.17 -21.94
C LYS A 302 13.11 -25.08 -20.42
N ILE A 303 13.12 -23.85 -19.89
CA ILE A 303 13.08 -23.56 -18.45
C ILE A 303 12.00 -24.46 -17.79
N PRO A 304 12.38 -25.47 -17.00
CA PRO A 304 11.43 -26.43 -16.48
C PRO A 304 10.46 -25.74 -15.50
N ARG A 305 9.22 -26.24 -15.43
CA ARG A 305 8.17 -25.78 -14.48
C ARG A 305 8.66 -25.63 -13.02
N LYS A 306 9.77 -26.27 -12.63
CA LYS A 306 10.45 -26.18 -11.32
C LYS A 306 11.01 -24.80 -10.93
N VAL A 307 11.06 -23.81 -11.83
CA VAL A 307 11.60 -22.46 -11.52
C VAL A 307 10.53 -21.49 -10.97
N ARG A 308 9.25 -21.86 -10.92
CA ARG A 308 8.20 -21.02 -10.35
C ARG A 308 8.31 -20.93 -8.82
N ALA A 309 7.93 -19.78 -8.24
CA ALA A 309 7.95 -19.59 -6.80
C ALA A 309 7.15 -20.70 -6.09
N ALA A 310 7.77 -21.35 -5.10
CA ALA A 310 7.22 -22.55 -4.47
C ALA A 310 5.97 -22.28 -3.62
N LYS A 311 5.72 -21.02 -3.22
CA LYS A 311 4.63 -20.62 -2.31
C LYS A 311 4.05 -19.24 -2.68
N PRO A 312 3.28 -19.11 -3.78
CA PRO A 312 2.73 -17.82 -4.20
C PRO A 312 1.81 -17.19 -3.14
N ARG A 313 1.10 -18.00 -2.34
CA ARG A 313 0.17 -17.50 -1.30
C ARG A 313 0.87 -16.63 -0.24
N ASN A 314 2.00 -17.10 0.30
CA ASN A 314 2.72 -16.37 1.34
C ASN A 314 3.31 -15.06 0.83
N LEU A 315 3.74 -15.04 -0.44
CA LEU A 315 4.22 -13.83 -1.08
C LEU A 315 3.09 -12.81 -1.25
N ILE A 316 1.94 -13.23 -1.78
CA ILE A 316 0.79 -12.31 -1.95
C ILE A 316 0.28 -11.81 -0.60
N PHE A 317 0.18 -12.68 0.41
CA PHE A 317 -0.18 -12.27 1.76
C PHE A 317 0.80 -11.23 2.32
N PHE A 318 2.11 -11.48 2.20
CA PHE A 318 3.14 -10.54 2.61
C PHE A 318 3.02 -9.20 1.89
N VAL A 319 2.86 -9.22 0.55
CA VAL A 319 2.72 -8.00 -0.25
C VAL A 319 1.49 -7.21 0.18
N LEU A 320 0.32 -7.84 0.31
CA LEU A 320 -0.91 -7.15 0.74
C LEU A 320 -0.81 -6.62 2.17
N LEU A 321 -0.21 -7.38 3.09
CA LEU A 321 -0.01 -6.96 4.48
C LEU A 321 0.94 -5.77 4.55
N SER A 322 2.08 -5.85 3.88
CA SER A 322 3.05 -4.76 3.83
C SER A 322 2.43 -3.53 3.18
N SER A 323 1.74 -3.67 2.03
CA SER A 323 1.00 -2.60 1.35
C SER A 323 0.12 -1.83 2.34
N PHE A 324 -0.78 -2.55 3.03
CA PHE A 324 -1.68 -1.95 4.00
C PHE A 324 -0.95 -1.25 5.15
N ILE A 325 0.06 -1.90 5.75
CA ILE A 325 0.84 -1.31 6.85
C ILE A 325 1.52 -0.02 6.38
N ILE A 326 2.11 -0.03 5.18
CA ILE A 326 2.80 1.13 4.63
C ILE A 326 1.81 2.27 4.36
N GLU A 327 0.70 2.00 3.68
CA GLU A 327 -0.36 2.98 3.41
C GLU A 327 -0.92 3.58 4.70
N PHE A 328 -1.14 2.73 5.72
CA PHE A 328 -1.59 3.15 7.05
C PHE A 328 -0.58 4.08 7.72
N LEU A 329 0.71 3.70 7.74
CA LEU A 329 1.76 4.51 8.37
C LEU A 329 1.97 5.84 7.65
N MET A 330 1.93 5.84 6.31
CA MET A 330 2.06 7.06 5.51
C MET A 330 0.83 7.97 5.69
N ALA A 331 -0.38 7.42 5.71
CA ALA A 331 -1.58 8.21 5.96
C ALA A 331 -1.59 8.81 7.36
N ALA A 332 -1.28 8.00 8.37
CA ALA A 332 -1.17 8.48 9.74
C ALA A 332 -0.12 9.58 9.85
N SER A 333 1.04 9.40 9.20
CA SER A 333 2.09 10.39 9.13
C SER A 333 1.60 11.71 8.52
N MET A 334 0.80 11.65 7.44
CA MET A 334 0.16 12.83 6.85
C MET A 334 -0.85 13.47 7.80
N ASP A 335 -1.71 12.67 8.45
CA ASP A 335 -2.67 13.18 9.43
C ASP A 335 -1.91 13.96 10.52
N PHE A 336 -0.90 13.35 11.16
CA PHE A 336 -0.07 14.02 12.15
C PHE A 336 0.63 15.28 11.62
N ALA A 337 1.22 15.21 10.42
CA ALA A 337 1.94 16.35 9.83
C ALA A 337 1.02 17.51 9.44
N THR A 338 -0.24 17.24 9.04
CA THR A 338 -1.21 18.31 8.74
C THR A 338 -1.55 19.15 9.97
N TYR A 339 -1.62 18.53 11.17
CA TYR A 339 -1.84 19.26 12.43
C TYR A 339 -0.72 20.24 12.78
N ASP A 340 0.51 19.98 12.34
CA ASP A 340 1.65 20.86 12.57
C ASP A 340 1.77 22.00 11.53
N TYR A 341 1.05 21.94 10.40
CA TYR A 341 1.28 22.83 9.26
C TYR A 341 0.42 24.12 9.28
N VAL A 342 0.87 25.12 10.05
CA VAL A 342 0.26 26.46 10.20
C VAL A 342 -0.19 27.15 8.88
N PRO A 343 0.53 27.09 7.75
CA PRO A 343 0.12 27.77 6.52
C PRO A 343 -1.16 27.21 5.87
N PHE A 344 -1.43 25.91 6.01
CA PHE A 344 -2.66 25.29 5.50
C PHE A 344 -3.88 25.86 6.22
N TYR A 345 -3.77 26.08 7.52
CA TYR A 345 -4.81 26.69 8.34
C TYR A 345 -5.07 28.15 7.97
N ARG A 346 -4.02 28.93 7.68
CA ARG A 346 -4.19 30.32 7.19
C ARG A 346 -4.94 30.39 5.86
N PHE A 347 -4.79 29.39 4.98
CA PHE A 347 -5.58 29.32 3.75
C PHE A 347 -7.06 29.02 4.03
N ILE A 348 -7.36 28.12 4.98
CA ILE A 348 -8.74 27.84 5.42
C ILE A 348 -9.37 29.07 6.09
N ASP A 349 -8.64 29.79 6.93
CA ASP A 349 -9.11 31.03 7.57
C ASP A 349 -9.38 32.17 6.58
N THR A 350 -8.78 32.13 5.38
CA THR A 350 -9.08 33.10 4.31
C THR A 350 -10.33 32.76 3.50
N VAL A 351 -10.95 31.60 3.72
CA VAL A 351 -12.24 31.27 3.09
C VAL A 351 -13.32 32.13 3.76
N PRO A 352 -13.99 33.02 3.02
CA PRO A 352 -14.91 33.99 3.62
C PRO A 352 -16.05 33.28 4.34
N VAL A 353 -16.22 33.64 5.61
CA VAL A 353 -17.39 33.27 6.43
C VAL A 353 -18.62 33.87 5.76
N TYR A 354 -19.40 33.05 5.05
CA TYR A 354 -20.68 33.48 4.49
C TYR A 354 -21.65 33.79 5.64
N SER A 355 -21.78 35.07 5.95
CA SER A 355 -22.50 35.66 7.09
C SER A 355 -24.04 35.56 7.02
N GLY A 356 -24.59 34.51 6.41
CA GLY A 356 -26.00 34.46 6.03
C GLY A 356 -26.82 33.22 6.40
N VAL A 357 -26.31 32.24 7.17
CA VAL A 357 -27.05 30.97 7.36
C VAL A 357 -26.96 30.46 8.80
N SER A 358 -28.11 30.29 9.47
CA SER A 358 -28.44 29.51 10.68
C SER A 358 -27.41 29.31 11.83
N VAL A 359 -27.94 29.18 13.06
CA VAL A 359 -27.20 28.78 14.29
C VAL A 359 -26.32 27.53 14.09
N THR A 360 -26.64 26.69 13.11
CA THR A 360 -25.86 25.53 12.67
C THR A 360 -24.57 25.88 11.92
N SER A 361 -24.45 27.00 11.22
CA SER A 361 -23.16 27.42 10.61
C SER A 361 -22.23 28.04 11.64
N VAL A 362 -22.77 28.70 12.67
CA VAL A 362 -22.01 29.16 13.83
C VAL A 362 -21.55 27.95 14.63
N TYR A 363 -22.40 26.93 14.82
CA TYR A 363 -21.96 25.66 15.39
C TYR A 363 -21.01 24.90 14.49
N VAL A 364 -21.14 24.88 13.17
CA VAL A 364 -20.16 24.21 12.29
C VAL A 364 -18.86 24.99 12.21
N HIS A 365 -18.88 26.32 12.31
CA HIS A 365 -17.69 27.14 12.33
C HIS A 365 -17.02 27.11 13.70
N ILE A 366 -17.78 27.06 14.80
CA ILE A 366 -17.29 26.84 16.16
C ILE A 366 -16.86 25.39 16.34
N VAL A 367 -17.54 24.40 15.77
CA VAL A 367 -17.14 22.98 15.80
C VAL A 367 -15.98 22.75 14.86
N LEU A 368 -15.85 23.39 13.69
CA LEU A 368 -14.60 23.40 12.91
C LEU A 368 -13.52 24.14 13.67
N ARG A 369 -13.82 25.27 14.32
CA ARG A 369 -12.86 26.03 15.12
C ARG A 369 -12.50 25.33 16.42
N GLU A 370 -13.30 24.41 16.95
CA GLU A 370 -13.01 23.59 18.13
C GLU A 370 -12.45 22.20 17.73
N PHE A 371 -12.79 21.68 16.55
CA PHE A 371 -12.05 20.62 15.84
C PHE A 371 -10.71 21.14 15.30
N ILE A 372 -10.44 22.45 15.31
CA ILE A 372 -9.17 23.03 14.82
C ILE A 372 -8.48 23.86 15.93
N SER A 373 -9.15 24.17 17.04
CA SER A 373 -8.55 24.82 18.22
C SER A 373 -8.73 23.91 19.42
N PRO A 374 -7.69 23.12 19.69
CA PRO A 374 -6.74 23.61 20.67
C PRO A 374 -5.34 23.69 20.08
N PHE A 375 -4.95 24.89 19.62
CA PHE A 375 -3.54 25.21 19.39
C PHE A 375 -2.87 25.46 20.74
N VAL A 376 -2.36 24.39 21.35
CA VAL A 376 -1.08 24.47 22.06
C VAL A 376 -0.02 24.49 20.95
N PRO A 377 0.84 25.50 20.85
CA PRO A 377 1.93 25.47 19.89
C PRO A 377 2.71 24.17 20.09
N ALA A 378 2.84 23.38 19.03
CA ALA A 378 3.50 22.08 19.00
C ALA A 378 4.98 22.24 19.38
N THR A 379 5.27 22.30 20.68
CA THR A 379 6.64 22.39 21.18
C THR A 379 7.26 21.02 21.43
N THR A 380 6.48 19.92 21.48
CA THR A 380 7.01 18.57 21.80
C THR A 380 6.13 17.38 21.35
N GLY A 381 6.49 16.70 20.25
CA GLY A 381 6.18 15.30 19.89
C GLY A 381 4.91 14.65 20.47
N VAL A 382 4.95 14.14 21.70
CA VAL A 382 3.81 13.42 22.34
C VAL A 382 2.56 14.29 22.50
N SER A 383 2.68 15.62 22.56
CA SER A 383 1.53 16.52 22.61
C SER A 383 0.64 16.41 21.37
N ASN A 384 1.21 16.16 20.20
CA ASN A 384 0.45 16.06 18.95
C ASN A 384 -0.39 14.78 18.92
N PHE A 385 0.15 13.70 19.48
CA PHE A 385 -0.61 12.47 19.69
C PHE A 385 -1.76 12.67 20.68
N LEU A 386 -1.52 13.37 21.80
CA LEU A 386 -2.55 13.68 22.78
C LEU A 386 -3.62 14.64 22.25
N VAL A 387 -3.25 15.62 21.42
CA VAL A 387 -4.21 16.52 20.75
C VAL A 387 -5.05 15.76 19.72
N LEU A 388 -4.43 14.93 18.87
CA LEU A 388 -5.17 14.04 17.97
C LEU A 388 -6.13 13.15 18.76
N TYR A 389 -5.65 12.58 19.87
CA TYR A 389 -6.40 11.71 20.75
C TYR A 389 -7.63 12.41 21.36
N ASP A 390 -7.45 13.61 21.90
CA ASP A 390 -8.54 14.41 22.48
C ASP A 390 -9.55 14.82 21.40
N MET A 391 -9.08 15.20 20.21
CA MET A 391 -9.93 15.58 19.08
C MET A 391 -10.69 14.40 18.47
N ALA A 392 -10.07 13.23 18.43
CA ALA A 392 -10.74 12.02 18.00
C ALA A 392 -11.76 11.53 19.03
N GLY A 393 -11.92 12.20 20.19
CA GLY A 393 -12.89 11.79 21.22
C GLY A 393 -12.44 10.53 21.95
N GLY A 394 -11.14 10.44 22.23
CA GLY A 394 -10.48 9.32 22.90
C GLY A 394 -11.14 8.87 24.21
N VAL A 395 -10.66 7.74 24.72
CA VAL A 395 -11.30 7.07 25.85
C VAL A 395 -11.16 7.89 27.16
N TYR A 396 -12.29 8.26 27.77
CA TYR A 396 -12.28 9.07 29.02
C TYR A 396 -11.77 8.33 30.28
N LYS A 397 -11.48 7.02 30.21
CA LYS A 397 -11.04 6.19 31.35
C LYS A 397 -9.93 5.22 30.95
N PHE A 398 -8.71 5.47 31.42
CA PHE A 398 -7.56 4.58 31.18
C PHE A 398 -7.64 3.30 32.02
N THR A 399 -7.92 2.18 31.35
CA THR A 399 -7.88 0.80 31.86
C THR A 399 -7.18 -0.07 30.81
N PRO A 400 -6.63 -1.26 31.15
CA PRO A 400 -6.05 -2.14 30.13
C PRO A 400 -7.01 -2.49 28.99
N VAL A 401 -8.30 -2.60 29.28
CA VAL A 401 -9.36 -2.84 28.29
C VAL A 401 -9.58 -1.61 27.40
N SER A 402 -9.55 -0.40 27.97
CA SER A 402 -9.71 0.81 27.17
C SER A 402 -8.54 1.04 26.23
N ILE A 403 -7.30 0.74 26.64
CA ILE A 403 -6.12 0.85 25.77
C ILE A 403 -6.28 -0.07 24.56
N PHE A 404 -6.84 -1.27 24.76
CA PHE A 404 -7.12 -2.19 23.65
C PHE A 404 -8.20 -1.67 22.71
N ILE A 405 -9.29 -1.10 23.24
CA ILE A 405 -10.36 -0.46 22.46
C ILE A 405 -9.81 0.76 21.69
N GLU A 406 -8.94 1.53 22.33
CA GLU A 406 -8.28 2.70 21.78
C GLU A 406 -7.38 2.36 20.60
N ILE A 407 -6.61 1.25 20.66
CA ILE A 407 -5.82 0.79 19.51
C ILE A 407 -6.71 0.55 18.29
N PHE A 408 -7.86 -0.11 18.47
CA PHE A 408 -8.79 -0.31 17.36
C PHE A 408 -9.41 1.00 16.88
N TYR A 409 -9.73 1.90 17.80
CA TYR A 409 -10.28 3.19 17.46
C TYR A 409 -9.30 4.01 16.62
N ILE A 410 -8.03 4.09 17.03
CA ILE A 410 -6.96 4.79 16.29
C ILE A 410 -6.75 4.16 14.91
N ILE A 411 -6.72 2.82 14.84
CA ILE A 411 -6.60 2.13 13.54
C ILE A 411 -7.77 2.56 12.65
N GLY A 412 -9.00 2.42 13.14
CA GLY A 412 -10.22 2.77 12.41
C GLY A 412 -10.22 4.23 11.93
N TYR A 413 -9.90 5.16 12.82
CA TYR A 413 -9.79 6.59 12.54
C TYR A 413 -8.81 6.89 11.41
N ILE A 414 -7.58 6.36 11.48
CA ILE A 414 -6.57 6.56 10.43
C ILE A 414 -7.04 5.92 9.12
N THR A 415 -7.62 4.73 9.16
CA THR A 415 -8.10 4.04 7.95
C THR A 415 -9.37 4.68 7.34
N GLU A 416 -10.06 5.53 8.09
CA GLU A 416 -11.17 6.35 7.60
C GLU A 416 -10.72 7.78 7.25
N SER A 417 -9.44 8.12 7.50
CA SER A 417 -8.93 9.46 7.26
C SER A 417 -8.83 9.78 5.75
N PRO A 418 -9.01 11.06 5.36
CA PRO A 418 -8.92 11.46 3.96
C PRO A 418 -7.60 11.03 3.28
N PRO A 419 -6.40 11.23 3.89
CA PRO A 419 -5.16 10.76 3.29
C PRO A 419 -5.18 9.26 2.98
N PHE A 420 -5.62 8.42 3.91
CA PHE A 420 -5.66 6.98 3.70
C PHE A 420 -6.64 6.58 2.60
N LEU A 421 -7.85 7.13 2.61
CA LEU A 421 -8.87 6.85 1.59
C LEU A 421 -8.43 7.33 0.19
N ILE A 422 -7.70 8.44 0.10
CA ILE A 422 -7.10 8.92 -1.15
C ILE A 422 -6.00 7.96 -1.62
N ILE A 423 -5.06 7.57 -0.75
CA ILE A 423 -3.97 6.64 -1.08
C ILE A 423 -4.54 5.32 -1.61
N MET A 424 -5.43 4.70 -0.84
CA MET A 424 -6.07 3.43 -1.20
C MET A 424 -6.92 3.56 -2.47
N GLY A 425 -7.64 4.68 -2.61
CA GLY A 425 -8.44 4.99 -3.79
C GLY A 425 -7.62 5.15 -5.07
N LEU A 426 -6.48 5.83 -5.00
CA LEU A 426 -5.57 6.01 -6.13
C LEU A 426 -4.95 4.67 -6.54
N GLU A 427 -4.48 3.88 -5.59
CA GLU A 427 -3.84 2.59 -5.86
C GLU A 427 -4.84 1.59 -6.46
N MET A 428 -5.93 1.30 -5.74
CA MET A 428 -6.94 0.34 -6.18
C MET A 428 -7.68 0.85 -7.42
N GLY A 429 -7.90 2.16 -7.51
CA GLY A 429 -8.49 2.82 -8.66
C GLY A 429 -7.65 2.63 -9.92
N ALA A 430 -6.33 2.79 -9.83
CA ALA A 430 -5.43 2.57 -10.96
C ALA A 430 -5.48 1.11 -11.47
N LEU A 431 -5.58 0.12 -10.56
CA LEU A 431 -5.74 -1.29 -10.93
C LEU A 431 -7.08 -1.58 -11.63
N VAL A 432 -8.16 -0.90 -11.23
CA VAL A 432 -9.45 -0.98 -11.94
C VAL A 432 -9.36 -0.34 -13.32
N ILE A 433 -8.75 0.84 -13.44
CA ILE A 433 -8.56 1.53 -14.73
C ILE A 433 -7.75 0.65 -15.69
N SER A 434 -6.66 0.03 -15.20
CA SER A 434 -5.87 -0.94 -15.95
C SER A 434 -6.74 -2.09 -16.48
N ARG A 435 -7.62 -2.64 -15.64
CA ARG A 435 -8.56 -3.69 -16.05
C ARG A 435 -9.59 -3.19 -17.07
N ILE A 436 -10.18 -2.01 -16.87
CA ILE A 436 -11.16 -1.39 -17.79
C ILE A 436 -10.56 -1.28 -19.20
N ARG A 437 -9.29 -0.90 -19.32
CA ARG A 437 -8.57 -0.80 -20.61
C ARG A 437 -8.49 -2.15 -21.33
N LYS A 438 -8.29 -3.25 -20.59
CA LYS A 438 -8.14 -4.62 -21.14
C LYS A 438 -9.46 -5.34 -21.40
N LEU A 439 -10.55 -4.91 -20.78
CA LEU A 439 -11.87 -5.55 -20.95
C LEU A 439 -12.44 -5.28 -22.34
N ALA A 440 -13.08 -6.27 -22.96
CA ALA A 440 -13.83 -6.09 -24.21
C ALA A 440 -15.29 -5.66 -23.95
N ASP A 441 -15.89 -6.15 -22.86
CA ASP A 441 -17.30 -5.91 -22.54
C ASP A 441 -17.56 -4.47 -22.03
N ARG A 442 -18.35 -3.70 -22.78
CA ARG A 442 -18.77 -2.34 -22.41
C ARG A 442 -19.60 -2.32 -21.12
N GLY A 443 -20.43 -3.33 -20.89
CA GLY A 443 -21.30 -3.40 -19.71
C GLY A 443 -20.50 -3.44 -18.41
N LYS A 444 -19.46 -4.31 -18.35
CA LYS A 444 -18.55 -4.32 -17.20
C LYS A 444 -17.74 -3.03 -17.08
N LYS A 445 -17.28 -2.44 -18.19
CA LYS A 445 -16.53 -1.16 -18.12
C LYS A 445 -17.35 -0.08 -17.43
N ILE A 446 -18.62 0.06 -17.82
CA ILE A 446 -19.54 1.02 -17.22
C ILE A 446 -19.76 0.72 -15.73
N ASN A 447 -19.98 -0.55 -15.36
CA ASN A 447 -20.13 -0.90 -13.94
C ASN A 447 -18.88 -0.54 -13.10
N LEU A 448 -17.68 -0.84 -13.62
CA LEU A 448 -16.44 -0.53 -12.92
C LEU A 448 -16.18 0.98 -12.86
N ALA A 449 -16.57 1.72 -13.90
CA ALA A 449 -16.55 3.18 -13.87
C ALA A 449 -17.48 3.73 -12.79
N PHE A 450 -18.72 3.22 -12.70
CA PHE A 450 -19.63 3.60 -11.60
C PHE A 450 -19.07 3.25 -10.23
N ALA A 451 -18.39 2.11 -10.07
CA ALA A 451 -17.77 1.76 -8.80
C ALA A 451 -16.65 2.74 -8.42
N LEU A 452 -15.83 3.16 -9.39
CA LEU A 452 -14.79 4.19 -9.17
C LEU A 452 -15.40 5.54 -8.82
N THR A 453 -16.44 5.96 -9.55
CA THR A 453 -17.13 7.21 -9.28
C THR A 453 -17.82 7.18 -7.92
N ALA A 454 -18.44 6.06 -7.54
CA ALA A 454 -19.06 5.89 -6.23
C ALA A 454 -18.01 5.94 -5.11
N PHE A 455 -16.84 5.32 -5.28
CA PHE A 455 -15.74 5.45 -4.32
C PHE A 455 -15.26 6.90 -4.20
N ALA A 456 -14.97 7.54 -5.34
CA ALA A 456 -14.46 8.91 -5.36
C ALA A 456 -15.46 9.91 -4.74
N ILE A 457 -16.77 9.75 -5.01
CA ILE A 457 -17.79 10.66 -4.50
C ILE A 457 -18.21 10.31 -3.07
N TYR A 458 -18.49 9.05 -2.76
CA TYR A 458 -19.10 8.67 -1.47
C TYR A 458 -18.10 8.32 -0.38
N THR A 459 -16.87 7.97 -0.73
CA THR A 459 -15.84 7.60 0.25
C THR A 459 -14.79 8.70 0.39
N VAL A 460 -14.41 9.35 -0.71
CA VAL A 460 -13.36 10.39 -0.67
C VAL A 460 -13.95 11.80 -0.63
N ALA A 461 -14.68 12.23 -1.66
CA ALA A 461 -15.07 13.62 -1.83
C ALA A 461 -16.17 14.07 -0.86
N GLY A 462 -17.24 13.27 -0.73
CA GLY A 462 -18.42 13.57 0.06
C GLY A 462 -18.12 13.81 1.53
N PRO A 463 -17.52 12.82 2.21
CA PRO A 463 -17.18 12.89 3.63
C PRO A 463 -16.23 14.04 3.98
N ASN A 464 -15.21 14.23 3.14
CA ASN A 464 -14.04 14.99 3.52
C ASN A 464 -14.02 16.41 2.94
N PHE A 465 -14.77 16.66 1.86
CA PHE A 465 -14.67 17.92 1.10
C PHE A 465 -16.02 18.57 0.77
N LEU A 466 -17.14 17.84 0.84
CA LEU A 466 -18.46 18.44 0.62
C LEU A 466 -18.98 19.10 1.90
N ASN A 467 -19.77 20.15 1.72
CA ASN A 467 -20.34 20.87 2.85
C ASN A 467 -21.29 19.95 3.67
N PRO A 468 -21.06 19.80 4.99
CA PRO A 468 -21.84 18.91 5.86
C PRO A 468 -23.36 19.16 5.82
N ILE A 469 -23.81 20.38 5.49
CA ILE A 469 -25.23 20.73 5.40
C ILE A 469 -25.97 19.86 4.37
N TRP A 470 -25.29 19.50 3.28
CA TRP A 470 -25.86 18.69 2.20
C TRP A 470 -25.66 17.20 2.45
N TYR A 471 -24.45 16.82 2.86
CA TYR A 471 -24.09 15.42 3.05
C TYR A 471 -24.82 14.79 4.25
N ASN A 472 -24.94 15.52 5.37
CA ASN A 472 -25.64 15.04 6.57
C ASN A 472 -27.16 14.91 6.39
N LYS A 473 -27.72 15.35 5.26
CA LYS A 473 -29.15 15.20 4.94
C LYS A 473 -29.43 14.06 3.97
N LEU A 474 -28.40 13.55 3.31
CA LEU A 474 -28.48 12.50 2.31
C LEU A 474 -27.47 11.41 2.69
N PRO A 475 -27.83 10.44 3.55
CA PRO A 475 -27.01 9.25 3.73
C PRO A 475 -27.12 8.44 2.44
N LEU A 476 -26.27 8.78 1.48
CA LEU A 476 -26.09 8.06 0.24
C LEU A 476 -25.42 6.70 0.52
N TRP A 477 -24.87 6.52 1.73
CA TRP A 477 -24.19 5.32 2.17
C TRP A 477 -25.00 4.52 3.19
N LEU A 478 -25.06 3.20 2.97
CA LEU A 478 -25.62 2.27 3.93
C LEU A 478 -24.54 1.73 4.81
N SER A 479 -24.24 2.49 5.84
CA SER A 479 -23.86 1.87 7.09
C SER A 479 -24.19 2.76 8.25
N THR A 480 -24.52 2.11 9.34
CA THR A 480 -24.75 2.76 10.62
C THR A 480 -23.40 3.15 11.19
N GLY A 481 -23.20 4.43 11.49
CA GLY A 481 -21.97 4.92 12.11
C GLY A 481 -20.82 5.21 11.16
N TYR A 482 -21.05 5.23 9.84
CA TYR A 482 -20.04 5.69 8.88
C TYR A 482 -19.87 7.20 9.07
N GLU A 483 -18.65 7.64 9.39
CA GLU A 483 -18.19 9.01 9.71
C GLU A 483 -18.81 9.71 10.94
N ALA A 484 -20.02 9.35 11.35
CA ALA A 484 -20.70 10.04 12.44
C ALA A 484 -21.67 9.16 13.22
N ALA A 485 -21.92 9.58 14.47
CA ALA A 485 -22.97 9.02 15.31
C ALA A 485 -24.36 9.11 14.65
N LEU A 486 -25.24 8.17 14.98
CA LEU A 486 -26.61 8.14 14.49
C LEU A 486 -27.48 9.16 15.23
N TYR A 487 -27.48 10.39 14.73
CA TYR A 487 -28.41 11.44 15.19
C TYR A 487 -29.86 11.13 14.82
N PRO A 488 -30.86 11.59 15.60
CA PRO A 488 -32.28 11.33 15.32
C PRO A 488 -32.75 11.69 13.90
N TYR A 489 -32.23 12.78 13.33
CA TYR A 489 -32.58 13.21 11.98
C TYR A 489 -32.00 12.31 10.87
N LEU A 490 -30.99 11.48 11.16
CA LEU A 490 -30.38 10.54 10.22
C LEU A 490 -31.13 9.20 10.12
N VAL A 491 -32.03 8.90 11.06
CA VAL A 491 -32.74 7.61 11.11
C VAL A 491 -33.62 7.39 9.86
N LEU A 492 -34.45 8.38 9.51
CA LEU A 492 -35.34 8.25 8.36
C LEU A 492 -34.56 8.15 7.04
N PRO A 493 -33.54 8.99 6.79
CA PRO A 493 -32.72 8.85 5.59
C PRO A 493 -31.94 7.52 5.54
N LEU A 494 -31.44 7.01 6.69
CA LEU A 494 -30.82 5.68 6.78
C LEU A 494 -31.81 4.57 6.38
N ILE A 495 -33.02 4.54 6.96
CA ILE A 495 -34.04 3.54 6.59
C ILE A 495 -34.41 3.66 5.11
N GLY A 496 -34.60 4.89 4.61
CA GLY A 496 -34.90 5.16 3.21
C GLY A 496 -33.83 4.60 2.28
N SER A 497 -32.56 4.68 2.67
CA SER A 497 -31.46 4.08 1.93
C SER A 497 -31.57 2.54 1.88
N TYR A 498 -31.83 1.84 3.00
CA TYR A 498 -32.09 0.37 3.03
C TYR A 498 -33.28 -0.05 2.17
N VAL A 499 -34.36 0.72 2.20
CA VAL A 499 -35.52 0.47 1.33
C VAL A 499 -35.14 0.62 -0.15
N LEU A 500 -34.40 1.68 -0.50
CA LEU A 500 -33.95 1.93 -1.87
C LEU A 500 -33.08 0.78 -2.40
N TYR A 501 -32.09 0.32 -1.64
CA TYR A 501 -31.23 -0.79 -2.10
C TYR A 501 -31.95 -2.14 -2.10
N ALA A 502 -32.88 -2.38 -1.17
CA ALA A 502 -33.75 -3.56 -1.22
C ALA A 502 -34.58 -3.56 -2.52
N PHE A 503 -35.16 -2.41 -2.87
CA PHE A 503 -35.91 -2.24 -4.12
C PHE A 503 -35.03 -2.43 -5.36
N LEU A 504 -33.87 -1.78 -5.42
CA LEU A 504 -32.92 -1.96 -6.52
C LEU A 504 -32.42 -3.41 -6.62
N ALA A 505 -32.22 -4.09 -5.50
CA ALA A 505 -31.84 -5.50 -5.48
C ALA A 505 -32.98 -6.42 -5.94
N LEU A 506 -34.23 -6.07 -5.65
CA LEU A 506 -35.40 -6.79 -6.18
C LEU A 506 -35.46 -6.69 -7.73
N LEU A 507 -35.18 -5.50 -8.27
CA LEU A 507 -35.24 -5.24 -9.71
C LEU A 507 -34.04 -5.79 -10.50
N PHE A 508 -32.82 -5.53 -10.03
CA PHE A 508 -31.57 -5.77 -10.77
C PHE A 508 -30.64 -6.77 -10.07
N GLY A 509 -31.06 -7.32 -8.94
CA GLY A 509 -30.26 -8.20 -8.12
C GLY A 509 -29.19 -7.47 -7.33
N ARG A 510 -28.37 -8.22 -6.61
CA ARG A 510 -27.26 -7.70 -5.81
C ARG A 510 -26.20 -6.92 -6.62
N ARG A 511 -26.25 -7.01 -7.96
CA ARG A 511 -25.40 -6.25 -8.88
C ARG A 511 -25.55 -4.74 -8.73
N SER A 512 -26.76 -4.25 -8.46
CA SER A 512 -27.06 -2.82 -8.31
C SER A 512 -26.30 -2.15 -7.17
N TYR A 513 -25.85 -2.93 -6.18
CA TYR A 513 -25.00 -2.45 -5.10
C TYR A 513 -23.60 -3.03 -5.20
N CYS A 514 -23.44 -4.33 -4.98
CA CYS A 514 -22.13 -4.95 -4.78
C CYS A 514 -21.20 -4.90 -6.01
N SER A 515 -21.71 -4.70 -7.21
CA SER A 515 -20.90 -4.66 -8.44
C SER A 515 -20.73 -3.24 -8.99
N THR A 516 -21.48 -2.25 -8.49
CA THR A 516 -21.62 -0.93 -9.11
C THR A 516 -21.48 0.23 -8.13
N LEU A 517 -22.09 0.16 -6.94
CA LEU A 517 -22.08 1.28 -5.97
C LEU A 517 -21.21 1.00 -4.74
N CYS A 518 -20.91 -0.26 -4.46
CA CYS A 518 -20.11 -0.65 -3.30
C CYS A 518 -18.64 -0.23 -3.48
N PRO A 519 -18.03 0.54 -2.54
CA PRO A 519 -16.61 0.90 -2.59
C PRO A 519 -15.68 -0.31 -2.69
N ALA A 520 -16.01 -1.41 -1.99
CA ALA A 520 -15.24 -2.65 -2.10
C ALA A 520 -15.25 -3.29 -3.51
N ALA A 521 -16.14 -2.86 -4.41
CA ALA A 521 -16.09 -3.25 -5.82
C ALA A 521 -14.89 -2.65 -6.56
N VAL A 522 -14.33 -1.53 -6.11
CA VAL A 522 -13.08 -0.98 -6.66
C VAL A 522 -11.93 -1.93 -6.35
N MET A 523 -11.75 -2.29 -5.08
CA MET A 523 -10.73 -3.25 -4.65
C MET A 523 -10.82 -4.60 -5.35
N TYR A 524 -11.99 -5.22 -5.33
CA TYR A 524 -12.17 -6.58 -5.88
C TYR A 524 -12.28 -6.56 -7.41
N GLY A 525 -12.67 -5.42 -7.97
CA GLY A 525 -12.83 -5.20 -9.41
C GLY A 525 -11.52 -4.95 -10.13
N GLY A 526 -10.40 -4.72 -9.44
CA GLY A 526 -9.08 -4.50 -10.05
C GLY A 526 -8.52 -5.72 -10.79
N SER A 527 -7.42 -5.52 -11.50
CA SER A 527 -6.64 -6.59 -12.14
C SER A 527 -6.11 -7.61 -11.12
N LEU A 528 -5.60 -7.13 -9.98
CA LEU A 528 -5.12 -7.97 -8.89
C LEU A 528 -6.23 -8.81 -8.26
N GLY A 529 -7.37 -8.20 -7.91
CA GLY A 529 -8.55 -8.91 -7.42
C GLY A 529 -8.98 -10.04 -8.34
N GLN A 530 -9.00 -9.79 -9.65
CA GLN A 530 -9.31 -10.83 -10.64
C GLN A 530 -8.29 -11.98 -10.65
N ALA A 531 -7.00 -11.69 -10.51
CA ALA A 531 -5.97 -12.72 -10.44
C ALA A 531 -6.10 -13.60 -9.19
N MET A 532 -6.65 -13.05 -8.10
CA MET A 532 -6.87 -13.74 -6.83
C MET A 532 -8.12 -14.63 -6.79
N VAL A 533 -9.03 -14.55 -7.78
CA VAL A 533 -10.24 -15.40 -7.85
C VAL A 533 -9.91 -16.89 -7.72
N LYS A 534 -8.76 -17.34 -8.22
CA LYS A 534 -8.32 -18.75 -8.10
C LYS A 534 -8.23 -19.24 -6.65
N TYR A 535 -7.96 -18.33 -5.69
CA TYR A 535 -7.90 -18.68 -4.27
C TYR A 535 -9.24 -19.15 -3.72
N ASN A 536 -10.34 -18.86 -4.42
CA ASN A 536 -11.65 -19.42 -4.09
C ASN A 536 -11.66 -20.95 -4.11
N TYR A 537 -10.85 -21.55 -4.99
CA TYR A 537 -10.81 -22.99 -5.27
C TYR A 537 -9.53 -23.66 -4.77
N GLU A 538 -8.62 -22.90 -4.17
CA GLU A 538 -7.30 -23.39 -3.77
C GLU A 538 -7.15 -23.47 -2.25
N SER A 539 -7.79 -22.56 -1.51
CA SER A 539 -7.70 -22.51 -0.04
C SER A 539 -8.75 -23.39 0.61
N LYS A 540 -8.38 -24.06 1.72
CA LYS A 540 -9.25 -25.01 2.42
C LYS A 540 -10.51 -24.31 2.97
N LEU A 541 -10.32 -23.15 3.61
CA LEU A 541 -11.41 -22.37 4.20
C LEU A 541 -12.40 -21.89 3.13
N SER A 542 -11.90 -21.40 2.00
CA SER A 542 -12.76 -20.93 0.91
C SER A 542 -13.56 -22.06 0.25
N LYS A 543 -12.96 -23.25 0.06
CA LYS A 543 -13.64 -24.39 -0.57
C LYS A 543 -14.90 -24.80 0.18
N LYS A 544 -14.84 -24.79 1.51
CA LYS A 544 -15.98 -25.11 2.39
C LYS A 544 -17.18 -24.19 2.14
N GLU A 545 -16.93 -22.96 1.70
CA GLU A 545 -17.94 -21.92 1.49
C GLU A 545 -18.30 -21.67 0.01
N SER A 546 -17.94 -22.59 -0.90
CA SER A 546 -18.19 -22.47 -2.35
C SER A 546 -19.66 -22.73 -2.77
N GLY A 547 -20.52 -23.13 -1.84
CA GLY A 547 -21.93 -23.41 -2.11
C GLY A 547 -22.77 -22.15 -2.37
N LYS A 548 -23.95 -22.36 -2.97
CA LYS A 548 -24.94 -21.32 -3.29
C LYS A 548 -25.58 -20.62 -2.08
N TYR A 549 -25.70 -21.31 -0.96
CA TYR A 549 -26.22 -20.76 0.29
C TYR A 549 -25.08 -20.51 1.29
N PHE A 550 -25.31 -19.66 2.28
CA PHE A 550 -24.39 -19.54 3.42
C PHE A 550 -24.44 -20.84 4.23
N SER A 551 -23.28 -21.33 4.66
CA SER A 551 -23.23 -22.42 5.63
C SER A 551 -23.83 -21.95 6.96
N ASN A 552 -24.26 -22.87 7.82
CA ASN A 552 -24.83 -22.50 9.13
C ASN A 552 -23.87 -21.63 9.94
N THR A 553 -22.57 -21.94 9.93
CA THR A 553 -21.53 -21.13 10.58
C THR A 553 -21.46 -19.72 10.02
N VAL A 554 -21.49 -19.57 8.71
CA VAL A 554 -21.43 -18.26 8.06
C VAL A 554 -22.71 -17.47 8.27
N LEU A 555 -23.86 -18.14 8.28
CA LEU A 555 -25.13 -17.51 8.58
C LEU A 555 -25.16 -16.96 10.02
N SER A 556 -24.58 -17.68 11.00
CA SER A 556 -24.42 -17.19 12.37
C SER A 556 -23.53 -15.94 12.44
N ILE A 557 -22.46 -15.87 11.65
CA ILE A 557 -21.60 -14.69 11.59
C ILE A 557 -22.35 -13.50 10.96
N ALA A 558 -23.06 -13.75 9.86
CA ALA A 558 -23.87 -12.74 9.20
C ALA A 558 -24.98 -12.21 10.12
N SER A 559 -25.69 -13.08 10.83
CA SER A 559 -26.74 -12.68 11.77
C SER A 559 -26.17 -11.92 12.97
N MET A 560 -25.02 -12.35 13.50
CA MET A 560 -24.32 -11.62 14.57
C MET A 560 -23.93 -10.20 14.11
N SER A 561 -23.41 -10.06 12.89
CA SER A 561 -23.09 -8.73 12.32
C SER A 561 -24.32 -7.81 12.26
N TRP A 562 -25.49 -8.34 11.86
CA TRP A 562 -26.74 -7.59 11.87
C TRP A 562 -27.20 -7.19 13.27
N ILE A 563 -27.14 -8.12 14.22
CA ILE A 563 -27.51 -7.83 15.62
C ILE A 563 -26.62 -6.72 16.18
N LEU A 564 -25.31 -6.81 15.95
CA LEU A 564 -24.35 -5.78 16.38
C LEU A 564 -24.63 -4.43 15.71
N ALA A 565 -24.91 -4.41 14.40
CA ALA A 565 -25.26 -3.17 13.69
C ALA A 565 -26.51 -2.51 14.28
N ILE A 566 -27.56 -3.29 14.54
CA ILE A 566 -28.83 -2.80 15.09
C ILE A 566 -28.62 -2.28 16.52
N LEU A 567 -27.92 -3.03 17.38
CA LEU A 567 -27.64 -2.61 18.75
C LEU A 567 -26.77 -1.35 18.80
N ALA A 568 -25.72 -1.29 17.97
CA ALA A 568 -24.86 -0.13 17.85
C ALA A 568 -25.64 1.11 17.39
N SER A 569 -26.55 0.95 16.44
CA SER A 569 -27.44 2.02 15.97
C SER A 569 -28.39 2.50 17.07
N LEU A 570 -29.03 1.56 17.77
CA LEU A 570 -29.97 1.89 18.85
C LEU A 570 -29.26 2.63 19.98
N PHE A 571 -28.10 2.15 20.43
CA PHE A 571 -27.34 2.81 21.49
C PHE A 571 -26.78 4.15 21.04
N SER A 572 -26.33 4.29 19.79
CA SER A 572 -25.93 5.57 19.23
C SER A 572 -27.08 6.58 19.19
N TYR A 573 -28.28 6.15 18.79
CA TYR A 573 -29.48 7.00 18.84
C TYR A 573 -29.81 7.45 20.27
N TYR A 574 -29.75 6.55 21.26
CA TYR A 574 -29.97 6.92 22.66
C TYR A 574 -28.87 7.84 23.20
N TYR A 575 -27.63 7.60 22.82
CA TYR A 575 -26.48 8.43 23.18
C TYR A 575 -26.65 9.86 22.68
N THR A 576 -26.92 10.03 21.38
CA THR A 576 -27.06 11.36 20.74
C THR A 576 -28.34 12.10 21.17
N SER A 577 -29.43 11.39 21.46
CA SER A 577 -30.69 12.02 21.89
C SER A 577 -30.70 12.43 23.37
N THR A 578 -30.01 11.69 24.24
CA THR A 578 -30.04 11.95 25.70
C THR A 578 -28.77 12.61 26.24
N GLY A 579 -27.67 12.59 25.49
CA GLY A 579 -26.35 13.04 25.95
C GLY A 579 -25.74 12.16 27.07
N ARG A 580 -26.34 11.00 27.37
CA ARG A 580 -25.88 10.15 28.48
C ARG A 580 -24.74 9.25 28.05
N LEU A 581 -23.56 9.48 28.65
CA LEU A 581 -22.34 8.68 28.43
C LEU A 581 -22.49 7.18 28.72
N PHE A 582 -23.51 6.76 29.48
CA PHE A 582 -23.78 5.33 29.75
C PHE A 582 -24.00 4.50 28.47
N PHE A 583 -24.47 5.13 27.39
CA PHE A 583 -24.66 4.47 26.10
C PHE A 583 -23.44 4.54 25.18
N SER A 584 -22.34 5.19 25.61
CA SER A 584 -21.08 5.24 24.86
C SER A 584 -20.15 4.09 25.25
N ILE A 585 -19.28 3.67 24.32
CA ILE A 585 -18.21 2.71 24.60
C ILE A 585 -16.99 3.53 25.03
N TYR A 586 -16.88 3.77 26.33
CA TYR A 586 -15.81 4.58 26.90
C TYR A 586 -15.67 5.99 26.26
N GLY A 587 -16.78 6.59 25.82
CA GLY A 587 -16.83 7.93 25.23
C GLY A 587 -17.04 7.89 23.72
N ILE A 588 -16.73 6.76 23.10
CA ILE A 588 -16.89 6.54 21.67
C ILE A 588 -18.35 6.18 21.38
N ASP A 589 -18.92 6.80 20.35
CA ASP A 589 -20.25 6.44 19.89
C ASP A 589 -20.29 4.96 19.42
N PRO A 590 -21.26 4.14 19.87
CA PRO A 590 -21.30 2.72 19.54
C PRO A 590 -21.42 2.42 18.04
N SER A 591 -22.11 3.27 17.26
CA SER A 591 -22.25 3.08 15.83
C SER A 591 -20.93 3.39 15.11
N VAL A 592 -20.23 4.45 15.51
CA VAL A 592 -18.89 4.78 15.00
C VAL A 592 -17.91 3.65 15.32
N PHE A 593 -17.89 3.17 16.56
CA PHE A 593 -17.04 2.03 16.94
C PHE A 593 -17.36 0.78 16.12
N TYR A 594 -18.65 0.48 15.90
CA TYR A 594 -19.06 -0.62 15.03
C TYR A 594 -18.55 -0.44 13.60
N SER A 595 -18.66 0.78 13.04
CA SER A 595 -18.17 1.09 11.70
C SER A 595 -16.67 0.86 11.60
N TYR A 596 -15.89 1.47 12.48
CA TYR A 596 -14.43 1.35 12.53
C TYR A 596 -14.00 -0.11 12.62
N PHE A 597 -14.66 -0.87 13.50
CA PHE A 597 -14.34 -2.28 13.65
C PHE A 597 -14.67 -3.10 12.39
N MET A 598 -15.86 -2.91 11.81
CA MET A 598 -16.34 -3.75 10.71
C MET A 598 -15.77 -3.38 9.35
N TRP A 599 -15.68 -2.09 9.05
CA TRP A 599 -15.30 -1.57 7.74
C TRP A 599 -13.82 -1.21 7.66
N ASP A 600 -13.22 -0.81 8.77
CA ASP A 600 -11.89 -0.21 8.75
C ASP A 600 -10.82 -1.13 9.36
N ILE A 601 -11.23 -2.13 10.14
CA ILE A 601 -10.34 -3.19 10.65
C ILE A 601 -10.65 -4.54 10.00
N LEU A 602 -11.86 -5.06 10.22
CA LEU A 602 -12.22 -6.42 9.81
C LEU A 602 -12.16 -6.57 8.29
N TRP A 603 -12.56 -5.54 7.55
CA TRP A 603 -12.48 -5.53 6.09
C TRP A 603 -11.05 -5.71 5.59
N TYR A 604 -10.08 -4.96 6.13
CA TYR A 604 -8.67 -5.04 5.73
C TYR A 604 -8.05 -6.37 6.14
N ILE A 605 -8.36 -6.89 7.33
CA ILE A 605 -7.96 -8.25 7.74
C ILE A 605 -8.45 -9.27 6.71
N PHE A 606 -9.68 -9.15 6.24
CA PHE A 606 -10.23 -10.02 5.21
C PHE A 606 -9.58 -9.80 3.83
N PHE A 607 -9.29 -8.56 3.45
CA PHE A 607 -8.60 -8.24 2.20
C PHE A 607 -7.19 -8.84 2.15
N ILE A 608 -6.39 -8.61 3.20
CA ILE A 608 -5.03 -9.14 3.31
C ILE A 608 -5.05 -10.67 3.34
N SER A 609 -6.06 -11.27 3.98
CA SER A 609 -6.21 -12.73 4.10
C SER A 609 -6.82 -13.43 2.87
N ILE A 610 -7.12 -12.74 1.76
CA ILE A 610 -7.65 -13.34 0.52
C ILE A 610 -6.89 -14.61 0.06
N PRO A 611 -5.54 -14.70 0.15
CA PRO A 611 -4.82 -15.93 -0.18
C PRO A 611 -5.27 -17.18 0.61
N PHE A 612 -5.92 -16.98 1.76
CA PHE A 612 -6.42 -18.01 2.66
C PHE A 612 -7.95 -18.08 2.74
N THR A 613 -8.64 -16.95 2.65
CA THR A 613 -10.11 -16.85 2.77
C THR A 613 -10.83 -16.90 1.42
N GLY A 614 -10.11 -16.68 0.32
CA GLY A 614 -10.68 -16.56 -1.01
C GLY A 614 -11.09 -15.12 -1.34
N MET A 615 -11.46 -14.90 -2.58
CA MET A 615 -11.81 -13.60 -3.12
C MET A 615 -13.21 -13.16 -2.66
N SER A 616 -13.41 -11.85 -2.56
CA SER A 616 -14.65 -11.21 -2.13
C SER A 616 -15.19 -11.70 -0.77
N PRO A 617 -14.36 -11.72 0.29
CA PRO A 617 -14.73 -12.29 1.59
C PRO A 617 -16.01 -11.67 2.17
N CYS A 618 -16.21 -10.34 2.11
CA CYS A 618 -17.44 -9.73 2.62
C CYS A 618 -18.71 -10.23 1.91
N ARG A 619 -18.60 -10.58 0.62
CA ARG A 619 -19.71 -11.10 -0.19
C ARG A 619 -19.95 -12.58 0.07
N LYS A 620 -18.87 -13.32 0.27
CA LYS A 620 -18.83 -14.77 0.48
C LYS A 620 -19.24 -15.19 1.89
N TYR A 621 -18.77 -14.45 2.89
CA TYR A 621 -19.03 -14.69 4.32
C TYR A 621 -20.19 -13.86 4.86
N GLY A 622 -20.75 -12.93 4.07
CA GLY A 622 -21.99 -12.24 4.43
C GLY A 622 -21.90 -11.36 5.69
N TRP A 623 -20.71 -10.98 6.13
CA TRP A 623 -20.58 -10.08 7.29
C TRP A 623 -20.96 -8.63 6.96
N CYS A 624 -20.99 -8.27 5.67
CA CYS A 624 -21.50 -7.01 5.15
C CYS A 624 -23.05 -6.99 5.20
N SER A 625 -23.62 -6.19 6.10
CA SER A 625 -25.08 -6.08 6.30
C SER A 625 -25.80 -5.63 5.01
N THR A 626 -25.36 -4.55 4.37
CA THR A 626 -25.93 -4.06 3.12
C THR A 626 -25.86 -5.09 1.99
N GLY A 627 -24.74 -5.82 1.91
CA GLY A 627 -24.54 -6.86 0.92
C GLY A 627 -25.44 -8.08 1.15
N THR A 628 -25.67 -8.46 2.40
CA THR A 628 -26.59 -9.57 2.73
C THR A 628 -28.05 -9.18 2.53
N LEU A 629 -28.45 -7.96 2.89
CA LEU A 629 -29.78 -7.42 2.56
C LEU A 629 -30.04 -7.52 1.06
N ALA A 630 -29.15 -6.95 0.24
CA ALA A 630 -29.27 -6.99 -1.21
C ALA A 630 -29.27 -8.43 -1.74
N GLY A 631 -28.53 -9.35 -1.11
CA GLY A 631 -28.56 -10.77 -1.45
C GLY A 631 -29.91 -11.43 -1.21
N VAL A 632 -30.57 -11.15 -0.07
CA VAL A 632 -31.90 -11.69 0.26
C VAL A 632 -32.93 -11.20 -0.75
N PHE A 633 -33.01 -9.88 -0.96
CA PHE A 633 -33.95 -9.29 -1.92
C PHE A 633 -33.63 -9.67 -3.37
N SER A 634 -32.38 -9.93 -3.72
CA SER A 634 -31.99 -10.44 -5.04
C SER A 634 -32.54 -11.83 -5.34
N VAL A 635 -32.72 -12.69 -4.33
CA VAL A 635 -33.30 -14.02 -4.53
C VAL A 635 -34.82 -13.93 -4.70
N LEU A 636 -35.46 -13.09 -3.88
CA LEU A 636 -36.90 -12.80 -3.95
C LEU A 636 -37.28 -12.10 -5.27
N GLY A 637 -36.40 -11.25 -5.79
CA GLY A 637 -36.64 -10.45 -6.98
C GLY A 637 -36.54 -11.16 -8.32
N PHE A 638 -36.49 -10.35 -9.38
CA PHE A 638 -36.46 -10.81 -10.78
C PHE A 638 -35.10 -11.36 -11.19
N PHE A 639 -34.03 -10.96 -10.50
CA PHE A 639 -32.67 -11.24 -10.92
C PHE A 639 -32.32 -12.73 -10.88
N LYS A 640 -31.80 -13.25 -11.99
CA LYS A 640 -31.21 -14.59 -12.11
C LYS A 640 -30.22 -14.62 -13.27
N LEU A 641 -29.26 -15.53 -13.22
CA LEU A 641 -28.48 -15.90 -14.41
C LEU A 641 -29.28 -16.96 -15.15
N LYS A 642 -29.56 -16.77 -16.43
CA LYS A 642 -30.33 -17.72 -17.24
C LYS A 642 -29.45 -18.22 -18.40
N VAL A 643 -29.64 -19.47 -18.80
CA VAL A 643 -28.97 -20.01 -19.99
C VAL A 643 -29.91 -19.98 -21.19
N LYS A 644 -29.36 -19.85 -22.40
CA LYS A 644 -30.12 -19.90 -23.65
C LYS A 644 -30.54 -21.33 -23.96
N ASP A 645 -29.60 -22.28 -23.84
CA ASP A 645 -29.85 -23.71 -24.03
C ASP A 645 -29.20 -24.55 -22.90
N LYS A 646 -29.99 -25.42 -22.28
CA LYS A 646 -29.52 -26.34 -21.23
C LYS A 646 -28.57 -27.42 -21.78
N ASN A 647 -28.77 -27.85 -23.03
CA ASN A 647 -28.00 -28.95 -23.63
C ASN A 647 -26.53 -28.55 -23.83
N ILE A 648 -26.28 -27.29 -24.21
CA ILE A 648 -24.92 -26.73 -24.29
C ILE A 648 -24.23 -26.81 -22.92
N CYS A 649 -24.94 -26.52 -21.83
CA CYS A 649 -24.37 -26.63 -20.48
C CYS A 649 -24.12 -28.08 -20.07
N LYS A 650 -24.99 -29.02 -20.44
CA LYS A 650 -24.83 -30.45 -20.18
C LYS A 650 -23.58 -31.02 -20.86
N ASN A 651 -23.29 -30.54 -22.08
CA ASN A 651 -22.13 -30.99 -22.87
C ASN A 651 -20.85 -30.18 -22.56
N CYS A 652 -20.91 -29.15 -21.70
CA CYS A 652 -19.76 -28.31 -21.38
C CYS A 652 -18.81 -29.00 -20.39
N THR A 653 -17.64 -29.40 -20.87
CA THR A 653 -16.61 -30.08 -20.06
C THR A 653 -15.78 -29.13 -19.21
N THR A 654 -15.57 -27.89 -19.64
CA THR A 654 -14.63 -26.96 -18.97
C THR A 654 -15.20 -26.32 -17.71
N ARG A 655 -16.52 -26.06 -17.68
CA ARG A 655 -17.23 -25.40 -16.57
C ARG A 655 -16.56 -24.10 -16.09
N ASP A 656 -15.96 -23.34 -17.02
CA ASP A 656 -15.19 -22.11 -16.74
C ASP A 656 -16.02 -21.00 -16.05
N CYS A 657 -17.35 -21.05 -16.17
CA CYS A 657 -18.25 -20.15 -15.48
C CYS A 657 -18.17 -20.26 -13.95
N ALA A 658 -17.87 -21.45 -13.42
CA ALA A 658 -17.64 -21.65 -12.00
C ALA A 658 -16.28 -21.04 -11.62
N SER A 659 -15.18 -21.49 -12.23
CA SER A 659 -13.81 -21.08 -11.86
C SER A 659 -13.55 -19.57 -11.95
N SER A 660 -14.29 -18.85 -12.79
CA SER A 660 -14.26 -17.38 -12.94
C SER A 660 -15.11 -16.60 -11.93
N CYS A 661 -15.92 -17.29 -11.10
CA CYS A 661 -16.82 -16.65 -10.16
C CYS A 661 -16.07 -16.01 -8.98
N GLU A 662 -16.20 -14.69 -8.83
CA GLU A 662 -15.48 -13.92 -7.80
C GLU A 662 -15.81 -14.31 -6.36
N VAL A 663 -16.99 -14.88 -6.10
CA VAL A 663 -17.42 -15.39 -4.79
C VAL A 663 -17.28 -16.91 -4.66
N GLY A 664 -16.83 -17.58 -5.73
CA GLY A 664 -16.52 -19.00 -5.71
C GLY A 664 -17.72 -19.95 -5.79
N LEU A 665 -18.79 -19.60 -6.50
CA LEU A 665 -20.03 -20.39 -6.59
C LEU A 665 -19.85 -21.63 -7.48
N SER A 666 -19.44 -22.75 -6.88
CA SER A 666 -19.11 -23.99 -7.59
C SER A 666 -20.34 -24.74 -8.11
N THR A 667 -21.50 -24.61 -7.46
CA THR A 667 -22.75 -25.30 -7.83
C THR A 667 -23.52 -24.63 -8.98
N MET A 668 -22.99 -23.54 -9.54
CA MET A 668 -23.64 -22.77 -10.61
C MET A 668 -23.88 -23.59 -11.89
N PRO A 669 -22.92 -24.40 -12.39
CA PRO A 669 -23.12 -25.21 -13.59
C PRO A 669 -24.25 -26.24 -13.42
N ASP A 670 -24.38 -26.84 -12.24
CA ASP A 670 -25.38 -27.89 -12.00
C ASP A 670 -26.80 -27.30 -12.03
N ASP A 671 -27.01 -26.13 -11.41
CA ASP A 671 -28.27 -25.38 -11.47
C ASP A 671 -28.62 -24.97 -12.93
N PHE A 672 -27.63 -24.66 -13.77
CA PHE A 672 -27.89 -24.38 -15.19
C PHE A 672 -28.35 -25.62 -15.96
N ILE A 673 -27.78 -26.79 -15.66
CA ILE A 673 -28.14 -28.06 -16.31
C ILE A 673 -29.56 -28.47 -15.89
N GLU A 674 -29.87 -28.41 -14.60
CA GLU A 674 -31.16 -28.83 -14.05
C GLU A 674 -32.27 -27.83 -14.41
N LYS A 675 -32.11 -26.57 -14.00
CA LYS A 675 -33.19 -25.58 -13.99
C LYS A 675 -33.16 -24.67 -15.21
N GLY A 676 -31.99 -24.52 -15.85
CA GLY A 676 -31.77 -23.53 -16.90
C GLY A 676 -31.56 -22.11 -16.36
N TYR A 677 -31.47 -21.96 -15.04
CA TYR A 677 -31.18 -20.69 -14.40
C TYR A 677 -30.53 -20.91 -13.03
N PHE A 678 -29.78 -19.90 -12.59
CA PHE A 678 -29.12 -19.85 -11.30
C PHE A 678 -29.54 -18.61 -10.53
N LYS A 679 -29.99 -18.82 -9.29
CA LYS A 679 -30.27 -17.78 -8.28
C LYS A 679 -29.47 -18.10 -7.03
N SER A 680 -28.87 -17.12 -6.37
CA SER A 680 -28.13 -17.33 -5.12
C SER A 680 -28.06 -16.03 -4.33
N VAL A 681 -28.17 -16.11 -3.00
CA VAL A 681 -27.99 -14.98 -2.06
C VAL A 681 -26.56 -14.43 -2.13
N LYS A 682 -25.59 -15.30 -2.44
CA LYS A 682 -24.18 -14.96 -2.62
C LYS A 682 -23.86 -14.40 -4.01
N CYS A 683 -24.74 -14.56 -5.00
CA CYS A 683 -24.49 -14.04 -6.35
C CYS A 683 -24.52 -12.52 -6.35
N VAL A 684 -23.43 -11.92 -6.81
CA VAL A 684 -23.18 -10.47 -6.80
C VAL A 684 -23.29 -9.84 -8.19
N GLY A 685 -23.58 -10.67 -9.20
CA GLY A 685 -23.84 -10.21 -10.57
C GLY A 685 -22.67 -9.51 -11.24
N ALA A 686 -21.43 -9.87 -10.89
CA ALA A 686 -20.22 -9.32 -11.51
C ALA A 686 -20.06 -9.68 -13.00
N GLY A 687 -20.70 -10.77 -13.46
CA GLY A 687 -20.76 -11.17 -14.86
C GLY A 687 -19.48 -11.80 -15.41
N ASP A 688 -18.50 -12.14 -14.58
CA ASP A 688 -17.30 -12.86 -15.03
C ASP A 688 -17.65 -14.27 -15.54
N CYS A 689 -18.64 -14.94 -14.92
CA CYS A 689 -19.15 -16.24 -15.36
C CYS A 689 -19.76 -16.22 -16.77
N ILE A 690 -20.42 -15.11 -17.15
CA ILE A 690 -20.97 -14.92 -18.50
C ILE A 690 -19.84 -14.84 -19.52
N ARG A 691 -18.80 -14.07 -19.19
CA ARG A 691 -17.64 -13.82 -20.08
C ARG A 691 -16.70 -15.00 -20.18
N ALA A 692 -16.63 -15.83 -19.15
CA ALA A 692 -15.85 -17.05 -19.15
C ALA A 692 -16.56 -18.20 -19.89
N CYS A 693 -17.85 -18.09 -20.17
CA CYS A 693 -18.58 -19.13 -20.89
C CYS A 693 -18.10 -19.21 -22.36
N PRO A 694 -17.48 -20.32 -22.79
CA PRO A 694 -16.94 -20.43 -24.15
C PRO A 694 -18.03 -20.39 -25.24
N TYR A 695 -19.27 -20.73 -24.87
CA TYR A 695 -20.42 -20.81 -25.78
C TYR A 695 -21.34 -19.58 -25.73
N ASN A 696 -20.99 -18.53 -24.99
CA ASN A 696 -21.85 -17.33 -24.82
C ASN A 696 -23.32 -17.67 -24.46
N ASN A 697 -23.49 -18.70 -23.62
CA ASN A 697 -24.78 -19.32 -23.34
C ASN A 697 -25.46 -18.73 -22.09
N ILE A 698 -24.73 -18.00 -21.24
CA ILE A 698 -25.25 -17.43 -19.98
C ILE A 698 -25.55 -15.95 -20.19
N TYR A 699 -26.67 -15.44 -19.68
CA TYR A 699 -27.00 -14.01 -19.70
C TYR A 699 -27.66 -13.56 -18.39
N PHE A 700 -27.69 -12.25 -18.18
CA PHE A 700 -28.41 -11.63 -17.07
C PHE A 700 -29.90 -11.56 -17.37
N TYR A 701 -30.72 -12.12 -16.49
CA TYR A 701 -32.16 -11.94 -16.49
C TYR A 701 -32.54 -11.05 -15.29
N ASP A 702 -33.23 -9.95 -15.56
CA ASP A 702 -33.64 -8.94 -14.57
C ASP A 702 -35.00 -8.32 -14.98
N VAL A 703 -35.45 -7.28 -14.27
CA VAL A 703 -36.74 -6.61 -14.56
C VAL A 703 -36.89 -6.20 -16.02
N ARG A 704 -35.81 -5.80 -16.72
CA ARG A 704 -35.88 -5.35 -18.12
C ARG A 704 -36.28 -6.50 -19.03
N ASN A 705 -35.75 -7.69 -18.75
CA ASN A 705 -36.08 -8.90 -19.49
C ASN A 705 -37.52 -9.34 -19.20
N PHE A 706 -37.93 -9.31 -17.92
CA PHE A 706 -39.29 -9.62 -17.51
C PHE A 706 -40.32 -8.70 -18.20
N VAL A 707 -40.06 -7.39 -18.23
CA VAL A 707 -40.93 -6.41 -18.88
C VAL A 707 -40.98 -6.65 -20.40
N ARG A 708 -39.85 -6.92 -21.06
CA ARG A 708 -39.82 -7.25 -22.50
C ARG A 708 -40.63 -8.51 -22.83
N GLU A 709 -40.51 -9.55 -22.02
CA GLU A 709 -41.28 -10.80 -22.18
C GLU A 709 -42.79 -10.55 -21.98
N LYS A 710 -43.17 -9.72 -21.00
CA LYS A 710 -44.58 -9.39 -20.73
C LYS A 710 -45.21 -8.48 -21.78
N LEU A 711 -44.46 -7.51 -22.30
CA LEU A 711 -44.93 -6.59 -23.34
C LEU A 711 -44.94 -7.22 -24.74
N LYS A 712 -44.55 -8.49 -24.90
CA LYS A 712 -44.45 -9.20 -26.20
C LYS A 712 -43.67 -8.39 -27.26
N ILE A 713 -42.72 -7.56 -26.84
CA ILE A 713 -41.88 -6.81 -27.77
C ILE A 713 -40.98 -7.85 -28.43
N ALA A 714 -41.35 -8.28 -29.63
CA ALA A 714 -40.69 -9.34 -30.36
C ALA A 714 -39.20 -9.00 -30.56
N ASN A 715 -38.33 -9.91 -30.11
CA ASN A 715 -36.89 -9.84 -30.28
C ASN A 715 -36.52 -9.95 -31.78
N LYS A 716 -36.60 -8.85 -32.52
CA LYS A 716 -36.08 -8.80 -33.90
C LYS A 716 -34.57 -8.52 -33.97
N HIS A 717 -33.91 -8.29 -32.82
CA HIS A 717 -32.54 -7.74 -32.78
C HIS A 717 -31.43 -8.67 -32.21
N GLU A 718 -31.75 -9.82 -31.63
CA GLU A 718 -30.72 -10.73 -31.08
C GLU A 718 -30.15 -11.75 -32.09
N SER A 719 -30.84 -12.02 -33.20
CA SER A 719 -30.30 -12.88 -34.27
C SER A 719 -29.20 -12.19 -35.09
N SER A 720 -29.19 -10.87 -35.18
CA SER A 720 -28.21 -10.11 -35.97
C SER A 720 -26.87 -9.87 -35.25
N SER A 721 -26.84 -9.90 -33.91
CA SER A 721 -25.59 -9.72 -33.15
C SER A 721 -24.76 -11.01 -33.01
N GLY A 722 -25.39 -12.19 -33.12
CA GLY A 722 -24.69 -13.48 -33.12
C GLY A 722 -23.89 -13.73 -34.40
N ALA A 723 -24.48 -13.42 -35.55
CA ALA A 723 -23.83 -13.58 -36.86
C ALA A 723 -22.57 -12.72 -37.00
N MET A 724 -22.55 -11.51 -36.42
CA MET A 724 -21.38 -10.62 -36.50
C MET A 724 -20.25 -11.01 -35.54
N SER A 725 -20.53 -11.76 -34.46
CA SER A 725 -19.47 -12.33 -33.60
C SER A 725 -18.90 -13.63 -34.17
N GLU A 726 -19.73 -14.49 -34.77
CA GLU A 726 -19.25 -15.72 -35.43
C GLU A 726 -18.32 -15.41 -36.61
N MET A 727 -18.64 -14.38 -37.40
CA MET A 727 -17.79 -13.95 -38.53
C MET A 727 -16.44 -13.35 -38.08
N LYS A 728 -16.36 -12.78 -36.87
CA LYS A 728 -15.09 -12.34 -36.26
C LYS A 728 -14.30 -13.48 -35.62
N GLN A 729 -14.97 -14.51 -35.11
CA GLN A 729 -14.32 -15.63 -34.45
C GLN A 729 -13.77 -16.64 -35.48
N GLN A 730 -14.45 -16.87 -36.60
CA GLN A 730 -13.92 -17.65 -37.73
C GLN A 730 -12.70 -17.00 -38.39
N ASN A 731 -12.65 -15.67 -38.49
CA ASN A 731 -11.49 -14.94 -39.04
C ASN A 731 -10.25 -14.94 -38.13
N ILE A 732 -10.41 -15.23 -36.83
CA ILE A 732 -9.28 -15.35 -35.89
C ILE A 732 -8.76 -16.80 -35.84
N ILE A 733 -9.62 -17.79 -36.09
CA ILE A 733 -9.24 -19.21 -36.16
C ILE A 733 -8.55 -19.54 -37.48
N THR A 734 -8.83 -18.81 -38.57
CA THR A 734 -8.14 -18.98 -39.87
C THR A 734 -6.82 -18.20 -39.98
N LYS A 735 -6.48 -17.35 -39.00
CA LYS A 735 -5.22 -16.58 -38.95
C LYS A 735 -4.26 -17.00 -37.83
N LYS A 736 -4.56 -18.08 -37.13
CA LYS A 736 -3.67 -18.78 -36.19
C LYS A 736 -3.41 -20.18 -36.69
#